data_AF-A0A2N1U3Y2-F1
#
_entry.id   AF-A0A2N1U3Y2-F1
#
_cell.length_a   1.000
_cell.length_b   1.000
_cell.length_c   1.000
_cell.angle_alpha   90.00
_cell.angle_beta   90.00
_cell.angle_gamma   90.00
#
_symmetry.space_group_name_H-M   'P 1'
#
loop_
_entity.id
_entity.type
_entity.pdbx_description
1 polymer ?
#
loop_
_entity_poly.entity_id
_entity_poly.type
_entity_poly.pdbx_seq_one_letter_code
_entity_poly.pdbx_strand_id
1 'polypeptide(L)'
;MGYNLKIRSSAVLTVYRRSIYKSMSAYNGYIDVVSKAWREGAGEITMEAHERRDVRLLDLRHTLDKYALFVKNYSNDYNSTSLSPDPNPPDEYSNTIRRMLIAGIKNMGSHDISRVFIGTDNYPDCADPRKDIWFDLFFPDHKDLKGFSQIFGSNDIASFPLAPETPSTYPIFNRLFYRSAKEFRDLGGVNVNMFVKNKQVMNEYERVMNLAADACKLEAGVATEPYMVAAALKAKCDRSIKKLNNPNSFAQMMCQDFYDNADDDDYSDCEEFKKLLVTCQQNWIYRWGYTDAASLWKVDVPGRAPRTTTLPGRYAGLSNISFGSGNYGPFMAEYREEKDGKTYNPERARVGVMQKFYGSANDTPVLIEGKAYLRFFKLAYLDEFTQTVPFVQPAPVNIRVITNRFLRKDKRAETNSYLLEPLDVNLAPNIFSDALMKSRAIDTLSANALWGEKIKCYNGDGQEVEYDPMQYPAPIIEKPAQPSGSDVAATRFGRAVDFKNASWNYVSAQDFMDERVPGDGNVLYLDGFMYIMAGDLDLSKVTHFQGKGLIYIGRGNCKLGSLRRLKVKPTSDSLRIYLRQGDFIVSSADDEVFIEASLTAFYDDPQGSSDPLQQGSIIFNNRKLVKIYGNLLVDSLDLETSGASGLADGGLLYIVHDPGIYNAAATLDGTKLDPYHISIGPVKTSFAYRAGGEES
;
A
#
# COMPACT_ATOMS: atom_id res chain seq x y z
N MET A 1 41.38 67.51 -21.88
CA MET A 1 41.83 66.72 -20.72
C MET A 1 40.60 66.24 -19.97
N GLY A 2 40.45 64.93 -19.75
CA GLY A 2 39.34 64.39 -18.95
C GLY A 2 39.51 64.71 -17.47
N TYR A 3 38.41 64.94 -16.76
CA TYR A 3 38.43 65.11 -15.31
C TYR A 3 38.38 63.75 -14.62
N ASN A 4 39.16 63.56 -13.55
CA ASN A 4 39.04 62.38 -12.69
C ASN A 4 37.72 62.46 -11.92
N LEU A 5 36.79 61.56 -12.25
CA LEU A 5 35.53 61.39 -11.55
C LEU A 5 35.66 60.24 -10.56
N LYS A 6 35.27 60.51 -9.30
CA LYS A 6 35.06 59.46 -8.30
C LYS A 6 33.58 59.13 -8.27
N ILE A 7 33.26 57.86 -8.46
CA ILE A 7 31.89 57.34 -8.46
C ILE A 7 31.68 56.54 -7.18
N ARG A 8 30.58 56.78 -6.47
CA ARG A 8 30.11 55.92 -5.38
C ARG A 8 28.66 55.58 -5.62
N SER A 9 28.41 54.28 -5.61
CA SER A 9 27.07 53.73 -5.72
C SER A 9 26.63 53.18 -4.36
N SER A 10 25.35 53.34 -4.05
CA SER A 10 24.68 52.74 -2.90
C SER A 10 23.41 52.06 -3.39
N ALA A 11 23.15 50.85 -2.90
CA ALA A 11 21.89 50.15 -3.15
C ALA A 11 21.16 49.93 -1.81
N VAL A 12 19.88 50.27 -1.76
CA VAL A 12 19.02 50.08 -0.58
C VAL A 12 17.84 49.20 -0.97
N LEU A 13 17.74 48.02 -0.36
CA LEU A 13 16.57 47.16 -0.47
C LEU A 13 15.52 47.57 0.57
N THR A 14 14.37 48.06 0.12
CA THR A 14 13.23 48.39 0.98
C THR A 14 12.16 47.32 0.85
N VAL A 15 11.86 46.61 1.94
CA VAL A 15 10.78 45.61 2.01
C VAL A 15 9.56 46.23 2.70
N TYR A 16 8.42 46.26 2.01
CA TYR A 16 7.24 47.00 2.49
C TYR A 16 5.97 46.15 2.64
N ARG A 17 5.97 44.90 2.17
CA ARG A 17 4.79 44.02 2.28
C ARG A 17 5.17 42.56 2.46
N ARG A 18 4.50 41.88 3.38
CA ARG A 18 4.59 40.42 3.59
C ARG A 18 3.34 39.73 3.01
N SER A 19 3.50 38.51 2.51
CA SER A 19 2.40 37.60 2.11
C SER A 19 1.43 37.39 3.27
N ILE A 20 0.13 37.33 2.95
CA ILE A 20 -0.92 36.96 3.92
C ILE A 20 -1.03 35.44 4.11
N TYR A 21 -0.53 34.65 3.16
CA TYR A 21 -0.59 33.19 3.20
C TYR A 21 0.59 32.64 4.00
N LYS A 22 0.31 31.80 5.00
CA LYS A 22 1.33 31.14 5.83
C LYS A 22 2.06 30.00 5.10
N SER A 23 1.48 29.46 4.03
CA SER A 23 2.01 28.32 3.27
C SER A 23 3.24 28.64 2.42
N MET A 24 3.41 29.91 2.02
CA MET A 24 4.58 30.42 1.30
C MET A 24 4.92 31.81 1.84
N SER A 25 6.08 31.92 2.48
CA SER A 25 6.59 33.22 2.95
C SER A 25 7.04 34.04 1.75
N ALA A 26 6.41 35.17 1.51
CA ALA A 26 6.82 36.10 0.46
C ALA A 26 6.92 37.52 0.99
N TYR A 27 7.78 38.30 0.36
CA TYR A 27 7.99 39.70 0.64
C TYR A 27 8.06 40.47 -0.67
N ASN A 28 7.35 41.59 -0.74
CA ASN A 28 7.46 42.54 -1.83
C ASN A 28 8.22 43.77 -1.35
N GLY A 29 9.09 44.25 -2.21
CA GLY A 29 10.01 45.33 -1.95
C GLY A 29 10.42 46.03 -3.24
N TYR A 30 11.38 46.93 -3.12
CA TYR A 30 12.10 47.50 -4.24
C TYR A 30 13.55 47.75 -3.82
N ILE A 31 14.46 47.69 -4.80
CA ILE A 31 15.85 48.11 -4.63
C ILE A 31 16.03 49.46 -5.31
N ASP A 32 16.48 50.45 -4.54
CA ASP A 32 16.90 51.75 -5.04
C ASP A 32 18.42 51.75 -5.15
N VAL A 33 18.93 51.93 -6.36
CA VAL A 33 20.35 52.07 -6.67
C VAL A 33 20.60 53.53 -7.00
N VAL A 34 21.43 54.17 -6.18
CA VAL A 34 21.84 55.56 -6.35
C VAL A 34 23.33 55.59 -6.65
N SER A 35 23.71 56.14 -7.80
CA SER A 35 25.10 56.33 -8.19
C SER A 35 25.41 57.81 -8.28
N LYS A 36 26.36 58.27 -7.46
CA LYS A 36 26.81 59.66 -7.40
C LYS A 36 28.23 59.75 -7.94
N ALA A 37 28.48 60.66 -8.87
CA ALA A 37 29.80 60.98 -9.39
C ALA A 37 30.18 62.40 -8.99
N TRP A 38 31.40 62.60 -8.50
CA TRP A 38 31.95 63.91 -8.19
C TRP A 38 33.36 64.06 -8.74
N ARG A 39 33.75 65.31 -8.98
CA ARG A 39 35.11 65.66 -9.39
C ARG A 39 36.04 65.58 -8.19
N GLU A 40 37.19 64.94 -8.37
CA GLU A 40 38.20 64.83 -7.32
C GLU A 40 38.68 66.24 -6.87
N GLY A 41 38.50 66.56 -5.58
CA GLY A 41 38.82 67.88 -4.99
C GLY A 41 37.67 68.89 -4.97
N ALA A 42 36.52 68.62 -5.60
CA ALA A 42 35.30 69.42 -5.47
C ALA A 42 34.33 68.73 -4.50
N GLY A 43 33.73 69.49 -3.58
CA GLY A 43 32.73 68.98 -2.63
C GLY A 43 31.36 68.70 -3.25
N GLU A 44 31.17 69.02 -4.54
CA GLU A 44 29.88 68.99 -5.22
C GLU A 44 29.69 67.75 -6.11
N ILE A 45 28.48 67.17 -6.04
CA ILE A 45 28.05 66.06 -6.89
C ILE A 45 27.88 66.58 -8.32
N THR A 46 28.64 66.02 -9.25
CA THR A 46 28.60 66.39 -10.67
C THR A 46 27.46 65.69 -11.40
N MET A 47 27.17 64.44 -11.04
CA MET A 47 26.07 63.65 -11.60
C MET A 47 25.47 62.71 -10.54
N GLU A 48 24.16 62.57 -10.54
CA GLU A 48 23.44 61.55 -9.78
C GLU A 48 22.53 60.77 -10.72
N ALA A 49 22.59 59.44 -10.62
CA ALA A 49 21.70 58.52 -11.31
C ALA A 49 20.95 57.69 -10.28
N HIS A 50 19.61 57.70 -10.38
CA HIS A 50 18.71 56.91 -9.54
C HIS A 50 18.02 55.84 -10.38
N GLU A 51 18.06 54.59 -9.90
CA GLU A 51 17.39 53.47 -10.52
C GLU A 51 16.60 52.70 -9.46
N ARG A 52 15.31 52.45 -9.74
CA ARG A 52 14.45 51.65 -8.87
C ARG A 52 13.98 50.39 -9.57
N ARG A 53 14.15 49.24 -8.92
CA ARG A 53 13.59 47.95 -9.39
C ARG A 53 12.67 47.35 -8.35
N ASP A 54 11.52 46.86 -8.79
CA ASP A 54 10.63 46.11 -7.91
C ASP A 54 11.29 44.74 -7.61
N VAL A 55 11.26 44.31 -6.34
CA VAL A 55 11.89 43.06 -5.89
C VAL A 55 10.85 42.19 -5.21
N ARG A 56 10.85 40.91 -5.54
CA ARG A 56 10.04 39.89 -4.86
C ARG A 56 10.95 38.83 -4.27
N LEU A 57 10.86 38.65 -2.96
CA LEU A 57 11.55 37.58 -2.25
C LEU A 57 10.51 36.53 -1.91
N LEU A 58 10.68 35.32 -2.41
CA LEU A 58 9.72 34.25 -2.23
C LEU A 58 10.40 32.99 -1.73
N ASP A 59 9.87 32.43 -0.65
CA ASP A 59 10.13 31.05 -0.27
C ASP A 59 9.34 30.15 -1.22
N LEU A 60 10.05 29.43 -2.07
CA LEU A 60 9.42 28.52 -3.03
C LEU A 60 8.97 27.21 -2.36
N ARG A 61 9.32 26.97 -1.10
CA ARG A 61 8.90 25.78 -0.36
C ARG A 61 7.40 25.75 -0.12
N HIS A 62 6.90 24.54 -0.03
CA HIS A 62 5.51 24.25 0.14
C HIS A 62 5.36 23.12 1.16
N THR A 63 4.30 23.15 1.99
CA THR A 63 4.18 22.14 3.06
C THR A 63 3.88 20.72 2.55
N LEU A 64 3.55 20.55 1.26
CA LEU A 64 3.50 19.21 0.64
C LEU A 64 4.86 18.75 0.10
N ASP A 65 5.91 19.56 0.16
CA ASP A 65 7.24 19.16 -0.29
C ASP A 65 7.81 18.02 0.56
N LYS A 66 7.18 17.69 1.70
CA LYS A 66 7.48 16.50 2.49
C LYS A 66 7.07 15.17 1.85
N TYR A 67 6.20 15.23 0.84
CA TYR A 67 5.71 14.05 0.14
C TYR A 67 6.52 13.77 -1.11
N ALA A 68 7.07 12.56 -1.20
CA ALA A 68 7.58 12.04 -2.46
C ALA A 68 6.40 11.76 -3.42
N LEU A 69 5.32 11.19 -2.86
CA LEU A 69 4.08 10.90 -3.55
C LEU A 69 2.88 11.33 -2.70
N PHE A 70 1.92 12.02 -3.30
CA PHE A 70 0.63 12.33 -2.70
C PHE A 70 -0.47 12.00 -3.71
N VAL A 71 -1.35 11.06 -3.39
CA VAL A 71 -2.44 10.65 -4.27
C VAL A 71 -3.76 10.65 -3.49
N LYS A 72 -4.74 11.46 -3.92
CA LYS A 72 -6.08 11.46 -3.29
C LYS A 72 -6.89 10.23 -3.66
N ASN A 73 -6.78 9.80 -4.91
CA ASN A 73 -7.48 8.68 -5.48
C ASN A 73 -6.51 7.72 -6.16
N TYR A 74 -6.08 6.72 -5.42
CA TYR A 74 -5.15 5.73 -5.92
C TYR A 74 -5.91 4.50 -6.47
N SER A 75 -5.59 4.13 -7.71
CA SER A 75 -6.20 3.06 -8.52
C SER A 75 -5.91 1.63 -8.00
N ASN A 76 -6.55 0.61 -8.58
CA ASN A 76 -6.37 -0.84 -8.30
C ASN A 76 -4.96 -1.39 -8.56
N ASP A 77 -3.99 -0.55 -8.95
CA ASP A 77 -2.65 -0.94 -9.40
C ASP A 77 -1.71 -1.30 -8.24
N TYR A 78 -2.24 -1.54 -7.05
CA TYR A 78 -1.49 -2.02 -5.87
C TYR A 78 -0.77 -3.33 -6.12
N ASN A 79 -1.26 -4.11 -7.09
CA ASN A 79 -1.00 -5.54 -7.24
C ASN A 79 -0.88 -5.88 -8.73
N SER A 80 0.25 -5.50 -9.33
CA SER A 80 0.48 -5.59 -10.79
C SER A 80 0.33 -7.03 -11.33
N THR A 81 -0.46 -7.15 -12.42
CA THR A 81 -0.44 -8.26 -13.39
C THR A 81 0.15 -7.74 -14.70
N SER A 82 1.31 -8.24 -15.12
CA SER A 82 1.73 -8.09 -16.53
C SER A 82 0.90 -9.04 -17.41
N LEU A 83 0.66 -8.66 -18.67
CA LEU A 83 -0.02 -9.53 -19.63
C LEU A 83 0.93 -10.54 -20.28
N SER A 84 2.24 -10.37 -20.10
CA SER A 84 3.27 -11.26 -20.66
C SER A 84 3.94 -12.08 -19.54
N PRO A 85 3.35 -13.22 -19.12
CA PRO A 85 4.07 -14.17 -18.30
C PRO A 85 5.30 -14.66 -19.08
N ASP A 86 6.46 -14.72 -18.43
CA ASP A 86 7.51 -15.64 -18.87
C ASP A 86 6.87 -17.04 -18.97
N PRO A 87 6.88 -17.69 -20.14
CA PRO A 87 6.27 -19.00 -20.29
C PRO A 87 7.02 -20.11 -19.53
N ASN A 88 8.27 -19.87 -19.08
CA ASN A 88 9.08 -20.84 -18.34
C ASN A 88 9.96 -20.18 -17.26
N PRO A 89 9.39 -19.58 -16.19
CA PRO A 89 10.20 -19.00 -15.14
C PRO A 89 10.91 -20.13 -14.37
N PRO A 90 12.25 -20.09 -14.24
CA PRO A 90 13.03 -21.16 -13.60
C PRO A 90 12.68 -21.33 -12.12
N ASP A 91 12.13 -20.27 -11.51
CA ASP A 91 11.53 -20.28 -10.18
C ASP A 91 10.16 -19.62 -10.25
N GLU A 92 9.13 -20.27 -9.70
CA GLU A 92 7.74 -19.84 -9.78
C GLU A 92 7.50 -18.44 -9.12
N TYR A 93 8.50 -17.83 -8.45
CA TYR A 93 8.45 -16.48 -7.85
C TYR A 93 8.93 -15.33 -8.77
N SER A 94 9.46 -15.61 -9.96
CA SER A 94 10.33 -14.66 -10.68
C SER A 94 9.62 -13.49 -11.39
N ASN A 95 8.31 -13.50 -11.63
CA ASN A 95 7.69 -12.55 -12.57
C ASN A 95 6.68 -11.56 -11.97
N THR A 96 6.93 -11.07 -10.75
CA THR A 96 6.06 -10.05 -10.13
C THR A 96 6.58 -8.63 -10.43
N ILE A 97 6.31 -8.11 -11.63
CA ILE A 97 6.78 -6.77 -12.01
C ILE A 97 6.08 -5.69 -11.17
N ARG A 98 6.84 -4.81 -10.52
CA ARG A 98 6.30 -3.62 -9.84
C ARG A 98 6.22 -2.46 -10.82
N ARG A 99 5.07 -1.80 -10.86
CA ARG A 99 4.85 -0.62 -11.71
C ARG A 99 5.26 0.67 -11.01
N MET A 100 5.49 0.64 -9.70
CA MET A 100 5.89 1.82 -8.93
C MET A 100 7.03 1.52 -7.97
N LEU A 101 8.01 2.43 -7.97
CA LEU A 101 9.10 2.48 -7.02
C LEU A 101 9.21 3.91 -6.48
N ILE A 102 9.24 4.05 -5.16
CA ILE A 102 9.43 5.32 -4.46
C ILE A 102 10.69 5.21 -3.61
N ALA A 103 11.60 6.15 -3.81
CA ALA A 103 12.79 6.32 -2.99
C ALA A 103 12.67 7.62 -2.19
N GLY A 104 12.76 7.50 -0.88
CA GLY A 104 12.92 8.64 0.01
C GLY A 104 14.30 9.30 -0.12
N ILE A 105 14.55 10.30 0.71
CA ILE A 105 15.80 11.04 0.75
C ILE A 105 16.80 10.39 1.71
N LYS A 106 18.09 10.33 1.32
CA LYS A 106 19.18 9.89 2.19
C LYS A 106 19.81 11.09 2.93
N ASN A 107 20.20 10.87 4.19
CA ASN A 107 21.22 11.67 4.90
C ASN A 107 20.93 13.17 5.11
N MET A 108 19.68 13.60 5.25
CA MET A 108 19.36 15.03 5.48
C MET A 108 19.32 15.44 6.95
N GLY A 109 18.96 14.49 7.83
CA GLY A 109 18.86 14.65 9.27
C GLY A 109 18.23 13.41 9.90
N SER A 110 18.38 13.22 11.21
CA SER A 110 17.83 12.04 11.91
C SER A 110 16.30 12.03 12.00
N HIS A 111 15.65 13.15 11.66
CA HIS A 111 14.20 13.38 11.77
C HIS A 111 13.52 13.66 10.42
N ASP A 112 14.32 13.78 9.36
CA ASP A 112 13.84 14.12 8.02
C ASP A 112 13.46 12.85 7.28
N ILE A 113 12.15 12.62 7.17
CA ILE A 113 11.60 11.40 6.58
C ILE A 113 10.62 11.76 5.48
N SER A 114 10.91 11.22 4.30
CA SER A 114 10.04 11.32 3.13
C SER A 114 8.69 10.66 3.42
N ARG A 115 7.60 11.29 3.01
CA ARG A 115 6.25 10.77 3.23
C ARG A 115 5.60 10.35 1.92
N VAL A 116 4.65 9.43 2.01
CA VAL A 116 3.75 9.07 0.92
C VAL A 116 2.34 9.08 1.46
N PHE A 117 1.43 9.80 0.81
CA PHE A 117 0.00 9.77 1.15
C PHE A 117 -0.78 9.03 0.05
N ILE A 118 -1.63 8.08 0.46
CA ILE A 118 -2.45 7.28 -0.45
C ILE A 118 -3.89 7.27 0.05
N GLY A 119 -4.79 7.87 -0.73
CA GLY A 119 -6.24 7.86 -0.52
C GLY A 119 -6.99 7.03 -1.57
N THR A 120 -8.26 6.77 -1.31
CA THR A 120 -9.12 5.85 -2.08
C THR A 120 -10.51 6.41 -2.34
N ASP A 121 -10.68 7.74 -2.25
CA ASP A 121 -12.00 8.33 -2.14
C ASP A 121 -12.89 8.18 -3.39
N ASN A 122 -12.32 7.95 -4.58
CA ASN A 122 -13.00 8.03 -5.88
C ASN A 122 -12.72 6.85 -6.84
N TYR A 123 -12.34 5.65 -6.37
CA TYR A 123 -11.96 4.55 -7.28
C TYR A 123 -12.71 3.24 -7.05
N PRO A 124 -13.39 2.72 -8.08
CA PRO A 124 -14.69 3.22 -8.59
C PRO A 124 -15.69 3.51 -7.44
N ASP A 125 -16.97 3.77 -7.72
CA ASP A 125 -18.03 3.69 -6.69
C ASP A 125 -17.97 2.31 -6.02
N CYS A 126 -17.17 2.21 -4.97
CA CYS A 126 -17.08 1.05 -4.13
C CYS A 126 -17.97 1.33 -2.93
N ALA A 127 -18.94 0.45 -2.78
CA ALA A 127 -19.90 0.43 -1.71
C ALA A 127 -19.28 0.32 -0.31
N ASP A 128 -17.97 0.03 -0.22
CA ASP A 128 -17.22 -0.14 1.03
C ASP A 128 -17.08 1.19 1.78
N PRO A 129 -17.72 1.34 2.96
CA PRO A 129 -17.63 2.55 3.76
C PRO A 129 -16.26 2.73 4.44
N ARG A 130 -15.42 1.69 4.54
CA ARG A 130 -14.15 1.74 5.27
C ARG A 130 -13.04 2.42 4.47
N LYS A 131 -13.02 2.18 3.15
CA LYS A 131 -12.03 2.70 2.19
C LYS A 131 -10.58 2.33 2.55
N ASP A 132 -10.38 1.20 3.22
CA ASP A 132 -9.05 0.69 3.61
C ASP A 132 -8.24 0.28 2.36
N ILE A 133 -6.91 0.37 2.46
CA ILE A 133 -5.94 -0.06 1.44
C ILE A 133 -5.13 -1.22 2.02
N TRP A 134 -5.05 -2.32 1.27
CA TRP A 134 -4.26 -3.49 1.65
C TRP A 134 -3.09 -3.70 0.70
N PHE A 135 -1.88 -3.75 1.26
CA PHE A 135 -0.64 -4.07 0.58
C PHE A 135 -0.27 -5.52 0.85
N ASP A 136 -0.36 -6.36 -0.18
CA ASP A 136 0.02 -7.75 -0.10
C ASP A 136 1.53 -7.89 0.10
N LEU A 137 1.93 -8.46 1.24
CA LEU A 137 3.32 -8.72 1.55
C LEU A 137 3.94 -9.65 0.50
N PHE A 138 5.24 -9.51 0.27
CA PHE A 138 5.99 -10.38 -0.64
C PHE A 138 7.31 -10.81 -0.02
N PHE A 139 7.42 -12.10 0.29
CA PHE A 139 8.54 -12.62 1.05
C PHE A 139 9.91 -12.24 0.43
N PRO A 140 10.20 -12.46 -0.87
CA PRO A 140 11.53 -12.19 -1.42
C PRO A 140 12.02 -10.75 -1.26
N ASP A 141 11.14 -9.76 -1.39
CA ASP A 141 11.51 -8.34 -1.30
C ASP A 141 11.55 -7.84 0.15
N HIS A 142 10.74 -8.41 1.03
CA HIS A 142 10.53 -7.85 2.37
C HIS A 142 11.26 -8.62 3.48
N LYS A 143 11.73 -9.85 3.22
CA LYS A 143 12.40 -10.69 4.22
C LYS A 143 13.59 -10.02 4.91
N ASP A 144 14.28 -9.13 4.22
CA ASP A 144 15.48 -8.46 4.74
C ASP A 144 15.17 -7.11 5.40
N LEU A 145 13.91 -6.68 5.42
CA LEU A 145 13.48 -5.50 6.17
C LEU A 145 13.48 -5.80 7.67
N LYS A 146 13.93 -4.84 8.48
CA LYS A 146 14.01 -5.00 9.94
C LYS A 146 12.68 -5.36 10.58
N GLY A 147 11.59 -4.75 10.12
CA GLY A 147 10.25 -5.07 10.62
C GLY A 147 9.86 -6.50 10.33
N PHE A 148 10.24 -7.05 9.18
CA PHE A 148 9.87 -8.42 8.82
C PHE A 148 10.36 -9.45 9.85
N SER A 149 11.65 -9.39 10.19
CA SER A 149 12.25 -10.32 11.16
C SER A 149 11.66 -10.16 12.57
N GLN A 150 11.32 -8.94 12.98
CA GLN A 150 10.67 -8.70 14.27
C GLN A 150 9.22 -9.16 14.31
N ILE A 151 8.52 -8.99 13.19
CA ILE A 151 7.13 -9.37 13.02
C ILE A 151 7.00 -10.90 13.08
N PHE A 152 7.84 -11.64 12.34
CA PHE A 152 7.71 -13.09 12.19
C PHE A 152 8.73 -13.92 12.99
N GLY A 153 9.75 -13.30 13.57
CA GLY A 153 10.82 -13.97 14.33
C GLY A 153 11.82 -14.76 13.46
N SER A 154 11.65 -14.76 12.13
CA SER A 154 12.52 -15.44 11.17
C SER A 154 12.43 -14.76 9.80
N ASN A 155 13.51 -14.87 9.04
CA ASN A 155 13.59 -14.46 7.63
C ASN A 155 13.66 -15.66 6.69
N ASP A 156 13.49 -16.87 7.23
CA ASP A 156 13.57 -18.10 6.48
C ASP A 156 12.18 -18.64 6.18
N ILE A 157 12.11 -19.44 5.12
CA ILE A 157 10.90 -20.16 4.80
C ILE A 157 10.90 -21.52 5.48
N ALA A 158 9.73 -21.92 5.97
CA ALA A 158 9.45 -23.21 6.55
C ALA A 158 8.30 -23.93 5.82
N SER A 159 8.16 -25.21 6.14
CA SER A 159 6.98 -26.03 5.86
C SER A 159 6.39 -26.54 7.17
N PHE A 160 5.14 -27.01 7.15
CA PHE A 160 4.68 -27.84 8.26
C PHE A 160 5.33 -29.23 8.18
N PRO A 161 5.57 -29.90 9.33
CA PRO A 161 6.02 -31.29 9.30
C PRO A 161 4.93 -32.17 8.68
N LEU A 162 5.36 -33.21 7.97
CA LEU A 162 4.48 -34.27 7.50
C LEU A 162 4.42 -35.40 8.54
N ALA A 163 3.28 -36.09 8.63
CA ALA A 163 3.19 -37.31 9.43
C ALA A 163 4.20 -38.36 8.91
N PRO A 164 4.81 -39.19 9.79
CA PRO A 164 5.82 -40.17 9.40
C PRO A 164 5.39 -41.12 8.27
N GLU A 165 4.12 -41.48 8.23
CA GLU A 165 3.48 -42.33 7.23
C GLU A 165 3.16 -41.63 5.90
N THR A 166 3.40 -40.32 5.79
CA THR A 166 3.16 -39.58 4.54
C THR A 166 4.19 -40.03 3.48
N PRO A 167 3.77 -40.44 2.28
CA PRO A 167 4.70 -40.83 1.22
C PRO A 167 5.73 -39.73 0.92
N SER A 168 6.99 -40.08 0.71
CA SER A 168 8.06 -39.13 0.38
C SER A 168 7.82 -38.34 -0.92
N THR A 169 6.96 -38.86 -1.80
CA THR A 169 6.54 -38.22 -3.05
C THR A 169 5.41 -37.21 -2.87
N TYR A 170 4.88 -37.04 -1.65
CA TYR A 170 3.78 -36.14 -1.38
C TYR A 170 4.24 -34.67 -1.46
N PRO A 171 3.48 -33.76 -2.12
CA PRO A 171 3.90 -32.37 -2.26
C PRO A 171 4.08 -31.66 -0.91
N ILE A 172 5.16 -30.90 -0.77
CA ILE A 172 5.48 -30.10 0.43
C ILE A 172 5.26 -28.63 0.09
N PHE A 173 4.46 -27.94 0.92
CA PHE A 173 4.35 -26.50 0.85
C PHE A 173 5.41 -25.86 1.75
N ASN A 174 6.46 -25.33 1.14
CA ASN A 174 7.62 -24.72 1.78
C ASN A 174 7.60 -23.20 1.56
N ARG A 175 6.50 -22.54 1.92
CA ARG A 175 6.26 -21.10 1.68
C ARG A 175 5.68 -20.37 2.90
N LEU A 176 5.98 -20.89 4.08
CA LEU A 176 5.57 -20.29 5.35
C LEU A 176 6.73 -19.48 5.92
N PHE A 177 6.57 -18.17 6.09
CA PHE A 177 7.57 -17.34 6.79
C PHE A 177 7.35 -17.29 8.31
N TYR A 178 6.31 -17.96 8.80
CA TYR A 178 6.12 -18.26 10.20
C TYR A 178 5.35 -19.57 10.31
N ARG A 179 5.69 -20.39 11.30
CA ARG A 179 4.91 -21.57 11.68
C ARG A 179 4.91 -21.74 13.19
N SER A 180 3.84 -22.33 13.69
CA SER A 180 3.70 -22.70 15.08
C SER A 180 2.77 -23.91 15.21
N ALA A 181 2.82 -24.54 16.39
CA ALA A 181 1.99 -25.67 16.74
C ALA A 181 1.63 -25.59 18.22
N LYS A 182 0.45 -26.09 18.57
CA LYS A 182 0.00 -26.20 19.95
C LYS A 182 -0.88 -27.43 20.10
N GLU A 183 -0.74 -28.15 21.20
CA GLU A 183 -1.67 -29.24 21.50
C GLU A 183 -3.07 -28.67 21.67
N PHE A 184 -4.05 -29.34 21.10
CA PHE A 184 -5.41 -28.83 21.04
C PHE A 184 -6.03 -28.71 22.44
N ARG A 185 -5.67 -29.61 23.37
CA ARG A 185 -6.06 -29.55 24.79
C ARG A 185 -5.54 -28.32 25.54
N ASP A 186 -4.46 -27.71 25.06
CA ASP A 186 -3.86 -26.51 25.66
C ASP A 186 -4.53 -25.22 25.14
N LEU A 187 -5.51 -25.35 24.24
CA LEU A 187 -6.37 -24.26 23.81
C LEU A 187 -7.52 -24.11 24.81
N GLY A 188 -7.53 -23.03 25.59
CA GLY A 188 -8.64 -22.73 26.47
C GLY A 188 -9.84 -22.15 25.71
N GLY A 189 -11.00 -22.15 26.37
CA GLY A 189 -12.28 -21.82 25.74
C GLY A 189 -12.84 -22.90 24.80
N VAL A 190 -12.23 -24.08 24.76
CA VAL A 190 -12.60 -25.18 23.86
C VAL A 190 -13.39 -26.27 24.60
N ASN A 191 -14.49 -26.74 23.98
CA ASN A 191 -15.32 -27.82 24.49
C ASN A 191 -15.55 -28.89 23.39
N VAL A 192 -15.66 -30.17 23.78
CA VAL A 192 -16.00 -31.30 22.90
C VAL A 192 -17.27 -31.06 22.08
N ASN A 193 -18.25 -30.31 22.62
CA ASN A 193 -19.49 -29.98 21.92
C ASN A 193 -19.26 -29.18 20.62
N MET A 194 -18.15 -28.45 20.51
CA MET A 194 -17.81 -27.68 19.31
C MET A 194 -17.40 -28.57 18.11
N PHE A 195 -17.21 -29.87 18.33
CA PHE A 195 -16.72 -30.84 17.35
C PHE A 195 -17.77 -31.87 16.94
N VAL A 196 -18.96 -31.83 17.55
CA VAL A 196 -20.04 -32.81 17.32
C VAL A 196 -20.36 -32.93 15.83
N LYS A 197 -20.42 -31.80 15.12
CA LYS A 197 -20.76 -31.76 13.69
C LYS A 197 -19.55 -31.81 12.77
N ASN A 198 -18.38 -32.21 13.27
CA ASN A 198 -17.21 -32.36 12.42
C ASN A 198 -17.33 -33.64 11.57
N LYS A 199 -17.51 -33.48 10.26
CA LYS A 199 -17.71 -34.60 9.32
C LYS A 199 -16.61 -35.66 9.37
N GLN A 200 -15.34 -35.29 9.59
CA GLN A 200 -14.26 -36.29 9.65
C GLN A 200 -14.39 -37.17 10.90
N VAL A 201 -14.75 -36.57 12.04
CA VAL A 201 -15.00 -37.30 13.29
C VAL A 201 -16.25 -38.16 13.18
N MET A 202 -17.34 -37.61 12.63
CA MET A 202 -18.59 -38.33 12.40
C MET A 202 -18.39 -39.55 11.51
N ASN A 203 -17.71 -39.42 10.37
CA ASN A 203 -17.48 -40.54 9.44
C ASN A 203 -16.69 -41.68 10.10
N GLU A 204 -15.70 -41.36 10.94
CA GLU A 204 -14.95 -42.39 11.68
C GLU A 204 -15.80 -43.06 12.75
N TYR A 205 -16.68 -42.29 13.43
CA TYR A 205 -17.65 -42.88 14.36
C TYR A 205 -18.62 -43.83 13.65
N GLU A 206 -19.20 -43.38 12.53
CA GLU A 206 -20.08 -44.20 11.68
C GLU A 206 -19.38 -45.48 11.20
N ARG A 207 -18.07 -45.40 10.88
CA ARG A 207 -17.28 -46.59 10.52
C ARG A 207 -17.18 -47.58 11.66
N VAL A 208 -16.90 -47.13 12.88
CA VAL A 208 -16.83 -48.00 14.06
C VAL A 208 -18.20 -48.64 14.34
N MET A 209 -19.29 -47.87 14.23
CA MET A 209 -20.66 -48.37 14.42
C MET A 209 -21.06 -49.37 13.34
N ASN A 210 -20.67 -49.18 12.08
CA ASN A 210 -20.87 -50.18 11.03
C ASN A 210 -20.17 -51.51 11.34
N LEU A 211 -18.93 -51.45 11.85
CA LEU A 211 -18.19 -52.65 12.26
C LEU A 211 -18.85 -53.36 13.44
N ALA A 212 -19.38 -52.61 14.42
CA ALA A 212 -20.14 -53.19 15.51
C ALA A 212 -21.44 -53.85 15.02
N ALA A 213 -22.17 -53.21 14.10
CA ALA A 213 -23.39 -53.76 13.52
C ALA A 213 -23.12 -55.03 12.69
N ASP A 214 -22.01 -55.07 11.96
CA ASP A 214 -21.59 -56.23 11.18
C ASP A 214 -21.11 -57.38 12.11
N ALA A 215 -20.41 -57.07 13.20
CA ALA A 215 -20.03 -58.05 14.21
C ALA A 215 -21.26 -58.72 14.84
N CYS A 216 -22.34 -57.96 15.12
CA CYS A 216 -23.60 -58.53 15.59
C CYS A 216 -24.21 -59.52 14.59
N LYS A 217 -24.18 -59.20 13.29
CA LYS A 217 -24.73 -60.07 12.22
C LYS A 217 -23.90 -61.34 12.07
N LEU A 218 -22.58 -61.23 12.12
CA LEU A 218 -21.66 -62.36 12.04
C LEU A 218 -21.83 -63.29 13.24
N GLU A 219 -21.91 -62.76 14.47
CA GLU A 219 -22.16 -63.54 15.68
C GLU A 219 -23.53 -64.25 15.62
N ALA A 220 -24.53 -63.61 15.01
CA ALA A 220 -25.85 -64.20 14.76
C ALA A 220 -25.92 -65.16 13.55
N GLY A 221 -24.80 -65.42 12.86
CA GLY A 221 -24.70 -66.34 11.72
C GLY A 221 -25.42 -65.86 10.45
N VAL A 222 -25.55 -64.54 10.23
CA VAL A 222 -26.17 -63.98 9.02
C VAL A 222 -25.24 -63.04 8.26
N ALA A 223 -25.56 -62.81 6.98
CA ALA A 223 -24.81 -61.91 6.12
C ALA A 223 -24.79 -60.47 6.68
N THR A 224 -23.65 -59.80 6.50
CA THR A 224 -23.46 -58.39 6.83
C THR A 224 -24.22 -57.49 5.85
N GLU A 225 -24.46 -56.24 6.25
CA GLU A 225 -25.14 -55.26 5.41
C GLU A 225 -24.13 -54.22 4.88
N PRO A 226 -24.41 -53.55 3.75
CA PRO A 226 -23.54 -52.49 3.24
C PRO A 226 -23.28 -51.38 4.28
N TYR A 227 -22.23 -50.59 4.03
CA TYR A 227 -21.91 -49.41 4.85
C TYR A 227 -23.06 -48.40 4.79
N MET A 228 -23.54 -47.94 5.95
CA MET A 228 -24.62 -46.98 6.09
C MET A 228 -24.16 -45.76 6.92
N VAL A 229 -24.84 -44.63 6.77
CA VAL A 229 -24.56 -43.37 7.50
C VAL A 229 -25.85 -42.81 8.12
N ALA A 230 -25.73 -41.93 9.13
CA ALA A 230 -26.86 -41.23 9.74
C ALA A 230 -28.07 -42.13 10.08
N ALA A 231 -29.29 -41.70 9.77
CA ALA A 231 -30.53 -42.45 10.02
C ALA A 231 -30.53 -43.88 9.43
N ALA A 232 -29.86 -44.11 8.29
CA ALA A 232 -29.77 -45.44 7.70
C ALA A 232 -28.89 -46.38 8.55
N LEU A 233 -27.83 -45.85 9.16
CA LEU A 233 -27.00 -46.57 10.11
C LEU A 233 -27.78 -46.88 11.39
N LYS A 234 -28.61 -45.94 11.87
CA LYS A 234 -29.49 -46.15 13.02
C LYS A 234 -30.42 -47.34 12.80
N ALA A 235 -31.03 -47.41 11.62
CA ALA A 235 -31.87 -48.54 11.22
C ALA A 235 -31.08 -49.86 11.05
N LYS A 236 -29.81 -49.80 10.59
CA LYS A 236 -28.91 -50.96 10.53
C LYS A 236 -28.61 -51.49 11.94
N CYS A 237 -28.30 -50.61 12.90
CA CYS A 237 -28.07 -50.97 14.30
C CYS A 237 -29.31 -51.66 14.90
N ASP A 238 -30.52 -51.12 14.72
CA ASP A 238 -31.78 -51.74 15.18
C ASP A 238 -31.95 -53.17 14.66
N ARG A 239 -31.75 -53.38 13.36
CA ARG A 239 -31.83 -54.71 12.73
C ARG A 239 -30.76 -55.67 13.23
N SER A 240 -29.56 -55.16 13.55
CA SER A 240 -28.46 -55.96 14.09
C SER A 240 -28.72 -56.38 15.54
N ILE A 241 -29.19 -55.46 16.39
CA ILE A 241 -29.57 -55.71 17.79
C ILE A 241 -30.66 -56.79 17.87
N LYS A 242 -31.76 -56.60 17.12
CA LYS A 242 -32.88 -57.56 17.08
C LYS A 242 -32.46 -58.95 16.61
N LYS A 243 -31.41 -59.03 15.80
CA LYS A 243 -30.96 -60.30 15.21
C LYS A 243 -30.03 -61.08 16.12
N LEU A 244 -29.08 -60.41 16.78
CA LEU A 244 -28.17 -61.07 17.72
C LEU A 244 -28.87 -61.44 19.03
N ASN A 245 -29.68 -60.52 19.57
CA ASN A 245 -30.44 -60.72 20.81
C ASN A 245 -29.59 -61.20 22.00
N ASN A 246 -28.36 -60.68 22.12
CA ASN A 246 -27.42 -60.92 23.21
C ASN A 246 -26.98 -59.58 23.83
N PRO A 247 -27.68 -59.09 24.88
CA PRO A 247 -27.38 -57.78 25.48
C PRO A 247 -26.00 -57.70 26.14
N ASN A 248 -25.31 -58.83 26.37
CA ASN A 248 -23.96 -58.87 26.91
C ASN A 248 -22.86 -58.77 25.81
N SER A 249 -23.23 -58.80 24.53
CA SER A 249 -22.26 -58.61 23.44
C SER A 249 -21.86 -57.15 23.35
N PHE A 250 -20.55 -56.87 23.40
CA PHE A 250 -20.01 -55.51 23.28
C PHE A 250 -20.45 -54.82 21.99
N ALA A 251 -20.53 -55.58 20.89
CA ALA A 251 -21.01 -55.09 19.60
C ALA A 251 -22.48 -54.66 19.68
N GLN A 252 -23.32 -55.41 20.39
CA GLN A 252 -24.72 -55.05 20.61
C GLN A 252 -24.84 -53.83 21.51
N MET A 253 -24.05 -53.72 22.57
CA MET A 253 -24.04 -52.55 23.47
C MET A 253 -23.71 -51.25 22.72
N MET A 254 -22.72 -51.29 21.83
CA MET A 254 -22.36 -50.13 20.99
C MET A 254 -23.47 -49.78 19.99
N CYS A 255 -24.08 -50.79 19.35
CA CYS A 255 -25.23 -50.54 18.45
C CYS A 255 -26.44 -49.99 19.20
N GLN A 256 -26.65 -50.44 20.45
CA GLN A 256 -27.76 -50.01 21.30
C GLN A 256 -27.61 -48.52 21.68
N ASP A 257 -26.42 -48.08 22.09
CA ASP A 257 -26.12 -46.66 22.33
C ASP A 257 -26.45 -45.81 21.09
N PHE A 258 -25.99 -46.22 19.90
CA PHE A 258 -26.28 -45.49 18.66
C PHE A 258 -27.78 -45.48 18.32
N TYR A 259 -28.48 -46.60 18.49
CA TYR A 259 -29.91 -46.68 18.20
C TYR A 259 -30.76 -45.84 19.15
N ASP A 260 -30.41 -45.81 20.43
CA ASP A 260 -31.19 -45.05 21.42
C ASP A 260 -30.91 -43.55 21.32
N ASN A 261 -29.67 -43.15 21.02
CA ASN A 261 -29.21 -41.77 21.22
C ASN A 261 -28.86 -41.00 19.93
N ALA A 262 -28.67 -41.63 18.77
CA ALA A 262 -28.38 -40.88 17.53
C ALA A 262 -29.65 -40.23 16.97
N ASP A 263 -29.59 -38.97 16.55
CA ASP A 263 -30.70 -38.27 15.88
C ASP A 263 -30.25 -37.73 14.52
N ASP A 264 -30.68 -38.37 13.44
CA ASP A 264 -30.20 -38.14 12.07
C ASP A 264 -28.66 -38.08 11.96
N ASP A 265 -28.09 -36.88 11.86
CA ASP A 265 -26.67 -36.59 11.75
C ASP A 265 -26.08 -35.94 13.02
N ASP A 266 -26.82 -35.97 14.13
CA ASP A 266 -26.38 -35.54 15.45
C ASP A 266 -26.12 -36.74 16.37
N TYR A 267 -24.86 -36.88 16.78
CA TYR A 267 -24.39 -37.97 17.64
C TYR A 267 -24.01 -37.48 19.05
N SER A 268 -24.33 -36.22 19.40
CA SER A 268 -23.91 -35.61 20.66
C SER A 268 -24.37 -36.35 21.91
N ASP A 269 -25.52 -37.04 21.85
CA ASP A 269 -26.06 -37.80 22.98
C ASP A 269 -25.49 -39.22 23.11
N CYS A 270 -24.78 -39.73 22.09
CA CYS A 270 -24.16 -41.06 22.12
C CYS A 270 -22.92 -41.08 23.03
N GLU A 271 -22.89 -41.99 24.00
CA GLU A 271 -21.78 -42.09 24.96
C GLU A 271 -20.47 -42.52 24.28
N GLU A 272 -20.55 -43.40 23.28
CA GLU A 272 -19.38 -43.82 22.53
C GLU A 272 -18.81 -42.68 21.68
N PHE A 273 -19.67 -41.79 21.16
CA PHE A 273 -19.22 -40.61 20.40
C PHE A 273 -18.51 -39.59 21.29
N LYS A 274 -19.00 -39.36 22.50
CA LYS A 274 -18.34 -38.47 23.49
C LYS A 274 -16.91 -38.94 23.79
N LYS A 275 -16.68 -40.26 23.92
CA LYS A 275 -15.33 -40.83 24.12
C LYS A 275 -14.41 -40.57 22.92
N LEU A 276 -14.94 -40.66 21.71
CA LEU A 276 -14.20 -40.30 20.50
C LEU A 276 -13.83 -38.81 20.49
N LEU A 277 -14.77 -37.91 20.82
CA LEU A 277 -14.51 -36.47 20.87
C LEU A 277 -13.45 -36.10 21.91
N VAL A 278 -13.49 -36.70 23.10
CA VAL A 278 -12.45 -36.53 24.14
C VAL A 278 -11.09 -37.02 23.63
N THR A 279 -11.06 -38.18 22.96
CA THR A 279 -9.82 -38.69 22.37
C THR A 279 -9.28 -37.74 21.29
N CYS A 280 -10.15 -37.16 20.47
CA CYS A 280 -9.76 -36.15 19.48
C CYS A 280 -9.18 -34.90 20.15
N GLN A 281 -9.85 -34.37 21.17
CA GLN A 281 -9.38 -33.20 21.91
C GLN A 281 -7.99 -33.41 22.52
N GLN A 282 -7.71 -34.62 23.00
CA GLN A 282 -6.44 -34.96 23.65
C GLN A 282 -5.27 -35.15 22.67
N ASN A 283 -5.54 -35.53 21.42
CA ASN A 283 -4.51 -35.94 20.46
C ASN A 283 -4.30 -34.96 19.30
N TRP A 284 -5.25 -34.07 19.03
CA TRP A 284 -5.06 -33.08 17.96
C TRP A 284 -3.91 -32.13 18.27
N ILE A 285 -3.10 -31.88 17.25
CA ILE A 285 -2.14 -30.78 17.23
C ILE A 285 -2.69 -29.74 16.28
N TYR A 286 -2.96 -28.55 16.82
CA TYR A 286 -3.30 -27.39 16.01
C TYR A 286 -2.04 -26.79 15.42
N ARG A 287 -1.99 -26.68 14.09
CA ARG A 287 -0.89 -26.06 13.37
C ARG A 287 -1.37 -24.84 12.62
N TRP A 288 -0.54 -23.81 12.63
CA TRP A 288 -0.79 -22.61 11.85
C TRP A 288 0.50 -21.90 11.46
N GLY A 289 0.41 -21.08 10.43
CA GLY A 289 1.54 -20.37 9.87
C GLY A 289 1.08 -19.26 8.93
N TYR A 290 2.02 -18.42 8.52
CA TYR A 290 1.75 -17.28 7.65
C TYR A 290 2.44 -17.42 6.31
N THR A 291 1.74 -17.02 5.25
CA THR A 291 2.23 -17.03 3.87
C THR A 291 1.74 -15.79 3.13
N ASP A 292 2.35 -15.50 1.98
CA ASP A 292 1.99 -14.35 1.16
C ASP A 292 1.02 -14.73 0.03
N ALA A 293 0.41 -13.69 -0.54
CA ALA A 293 -0.45 -13.75 -1.71
C ALA A 293 0.21 -14.51 -2.87
N ALA A 294 1.46 -14.13 -3.19
CA ALA A 294 2.22 -14.70 -4.29
C ALA A 294 2.51 -16.18 -4.10
N SER A 295 2.48 -16.74 -2.89
CA SER A 295 2.66 -18.17 -2.61
C SER A 295 1.42 -19.01 -2.86
N LEU A 296 0.24 -18.38 -2.85
CA LEU A 296 -1.06 -19.05 -2.94
C LEU A 296 -1.64 -18.96 -4.35
N TRP A 297 -1.42 -17.83 -5.03
CA TRP A 297 -2.02 -17.49 -6.32
C TRP A 297 -0.96 -17.11 -7.37
N LYS A 298 -1.33 -17.25 -8.64
CA LYS A 298 -0.61 -16.68 -9.79
C LYS A 298 -0.97 -15.21 -9.90
N VAL A 299 -0.19 -14.38 -9.22
CA VAL A 299 -0.39 -12.92 -9.14
C VAL A 299 0.07 -12.19 -10.40
N ASP A 300 0.75 -12.88 -11.30
CA ASP A 300 1.28 -12.42 -12.58
C ASP A 300 0.37 -12.78 -13.77
N VAL A 301 -0.67 -13.60 -13.56
CA VAL A 301 -1.58 -14.04 -14.62
C VAL A 301 -2.93 -13.31 -14.48
N PRO A 302 -3.53 -12.82 -15.57
CA PRO A 302 -4.89 -12.29 -15.53
C PRO A 302 -5.89 -13.34 -15.02
N GLY A 303 -6.61 -12.99 -13.97
CA GLY A 303 -7.53 -13.92 -13.30
C GLY A 303 -6.89 -14.55 -12.06
N ARG A 304 -7.69 -14.76 -11.02
CA ARG A 304 -7.25 -15.11 -9.65
C ARG A 304 -6.90 -16.60 -9.53
N ALA A 305 -6.09 -17.10 -10.46
CA ALA A 305 -5.78 -18.51 -10.57
C ALA A 305 -4.86 -18.96 -9.42
N PRO A 306 -5.17 -20.05 -8.72
CA PRO A 306 -4.24 -20.70 -7.79
C PRO A 306 -2.97 -21.12 -8.50
N ARG A 307 -1.88 -21.25 -7.73
CA ARG A 307 -0.67 -21.86 -8.26
C ARG A 307 -0.91 -23.31 -8.64
N THR A 308 -0.23 -23.72 -9.71
CA THR A 308 -0.24 -25.09 -10.24
C THR A 308 0.42 -26.07 -9.28
N THR A 309 1.32 -25.58 -8.40
CA THR A 309 1.68 -26.29 -7.18
C THR A 309 0.45 -26.34 -6.27
N THR A 310 -0.38 -27.35 -6.45
CA THR A 310 -1.55 -27.59 -5.60
C THR A 310 -1.12 -27.52 -4.15
N LEU A 311 -1.70 -26.61 -3.37
CA LEU A 311 -1.58 -26.68 -1.91
C LEU A 311 -1.99 -28.10 -1.52
N PRO A 312 -1.10 -28.85 -0.86
CA PRO A 312 -1.45 -30.16 -0.35
C PRO A 312 -2.79 -30.08 0.35
N GLY A 313 -3.68 -31.08 0.14
CA GLY A 313 -5.03 -31.05 0.71
C GLY A 313 -5.02 -30.70 2.21
N ARG A 314 -4.01 -31.16 2.94
CA ARG A 314 -3.76 -30.85 4.37
C ARG A 314 -3.51 -29.38 4.72
N TYR A 315 -3.03 -28.57 3.78
CA TYR A 315 -2.80 -27.12 3.94
C TYR A 315 -3.82 -26.28 3.15
N ALA A 316 -4.69 -26.94 2.40
CA ALA A 316 -5.61 -26.27 1.51
C ALA A 316 -6.72 -25.59 2.31
N GLY A 317 -6.98 -24.32 1.99
CA GLY A 317 -8.05 -23.54 2.62
C GLY A 317 -8.28 -22.18 1.94
N LEU A 318 -7.25 -21.64 1.28
CA LEU A 318 -7.30 -20.32 0.66
C LEU A 318 -7.54 -20.33 -0.85
N SER A 319 -6.85 -21.22 -1.58
CA SER A 319 -6.77 -21.14 -3.04
C SER A 319 -7.52 -22.26 -3.77
N ASN A 320 -7.91 -23.36 -3.12
CA ASN A 320 -8.59 -24.46 -3.82
C ASN A 320 -9.93 -24.00 -4.42
N ILE A 321 -9.99 -23.91 -5.74
CA ILE A 321 -11.21 -23.58 -6.47
C ILE A 321 -12.20 -24.74 -6.34
N SER A 322 -13.46 -24.41 -6.04
CA SER A 322 -14.57 -25.36 -5.99
C SER A 322 -15.82 -24.75 -6.60
N PHE A 323 -16.77 -25.58 -7.06
CA PHE A 323 -18.09 -25.12 -7.49
C PHE A 323 -18.80 -24.29 -6.40
N GLY A 324 -18.63 -24.67 -5.13
CA GLY A 324 -19.19 -23.93 -3.99
C GLY A 324 -18.57 -22.55 -3.74
N SER A 325 -17.38 -22.26 -4.28
CA SER A 325 -16.75 -20.93 -4.25
C SER A 325 -16.94 -20.14 -5.56
N GLY A 326 -17.89 -20.58 -6.41
CA GLY A 326 -18.20 -19.94 -7.68
C GLY A 326 -17.06 -19.96 -8.69
N ASN A 327 -16.09 -20.87 -8.55
CA ASN A 327 -14.86 -20.95 -9.33
C ASN A 327 -13.77 -19.90 -8.99
N TYR A 328 -13.85 -19.19 -7.87
CA TYR A 328 -12.90 -18.11 -7.51
C TYR A 328 -12.03 -18.40 -6.27
N GLY A 329 -12.26 -19.53 -5.58
CA GLY A 329 -11.58 -19.90 -4.33
C GLY A 329 -12.27 -19.33 -3.08
N PRO A 330 -12.12 -19.97 -1.90
CA PRO A 330 -12.85 -19.62 -0.67
C PRO A 330 -12.65 -18.17 -0.21
N PHE A 331 -11.42 -17.66 -0.25
CA PHE A 331 -11.13 -16.25 0.10
C PHE A 331 -11.97 -15.28 -0.72
N MET A 332 -11.94 -15.41 -2.05
CA MET A 332 -12.63 -14.50 -2.94
C MET A 332 -14.14 -14.61 -2.86
N ALA A 333 -14.66 -15.81 -2.56
CA ALA A 333 -16.08 -16.05 -2.40
C ALA A 333 -16.61 -15.45 -1.08
N GLU A 334 -15.90 -15.68 0.04
CA GLU A 334 -16.33 -15.23 1.37
C GLU A 334 -16.41 -13.70 1.49
N TYR A 335 -15.55 -13.00 0.76
CA TYR A 335 -15.48 -11.54 0.74
C TYR A 335 -16.34 -10.89 -0.35
N ARG A 336 -17.21 -11.63 -1.04
CA ARG A 336 -18.20 -10.97 -1.90
C ARG A 336 -19.30 -10.35 -1.06
N GLU A 337 -19.55 -9.08 -1.33
CA GLU A 337 -20.68 -8.32 -0.83
C GLU A 337 -21.53 -7.89 -2.02
N GLU A 338 -22.80 -7.56 -1.75
CA GLU A 338 -23.71 -6.99 -2.74
C GLU A 338 -24.28 -5.70 -2.18
N LYS A 339 -24.21 -4.62 -2.96
CA LYS A 339 -24.91 -3.36 -2.67
C LYS A 339 -25.53 -2.85 -3.96
N ASP A 340 -26.79 -2.42 -3.89
CA ASP A 340 -27.54 -1.89 -5.02
C ASP A 340 -27.53 -2.83 -6.25
N GLY A 341 -27.62 -4.15 -6.02
CA GLY A 341 -27.61 -5.18 -7.06
C GLY A 341 -26.24 -5.44 -7.71
N LYS A 342 -25.17 -4.81 -7.21
CA LYS A 342 -23.80 -5.00 -7.70
C LYS A 342 -22.99 -5.80 -6.69
N THR A 343 -22.53 -6.99 -7.10
CA THR A 343 -21.56 -7.75 -6.31
C THR A 343 -20.18 -7.11 -6.41
N TYR A 344 -19.58 -6.79 -5.27
CA TYR A 344 -18.21 -6.30 -5.17
C TYR A 344 -17.44 -7.07 -4.09
N ASN A 345 -16.14 -6.88 -4.02
CA ASN A 345 -15.32 -7.39 -2.92
C ASN A 345 -14.70 -6.17 -2.24
N PRO A 346 -15.00 -5.88 -0.96
CA PRO A 346 -14.52 -4.71 -0.24
C PRO A 346 -12.99 -4.75 -0.08
N GLU A 347 -12.38 -5.93 0.00
CA GLU A 347 -10.92 -6.09 0.00
C GLU A 347 -10.28 -5.94 -1.38
N ARG A 348 -11.04 -5.41 -2.35
CA ARG A 348 -10.67 -5.16 -3.75
C ARG A 348 -10.03 -6.39 -4.37
N ALA A 349 -10.86 -7.23 -4.96
CA ALA A 349 -10.63 -8.15 -6.08
C ALA A 349 -9.21 -8.69 -6.44
N ARG A 350 -8.17 -7.87 -6.54
CA ARG A 350 -6.86 -8.25 -7.06
C ARG A 350 -5.90 -8.53 -5.91
N VAL A 351 -5.54 -9.80 -5.77
CA VAL A 351 -4.35 -10.23 -5.02
C VAL A 351 -3.13 -9.82 -5.83
N GLY A 352 -2.07 -9.35 -5.19
CA GLY A 352 -0.80 -9.25 -5.86
C GLY A 352 0.35 -8.66 -5.05
N VAL A 353 1.05 -7.79 -5.74
CA VAL A 353 2.37 -7.23 -5.48
C VAL A 353 2.55 -5.90 -4.73
N MET A 354 2.68 -5.79 -3.40
CA MET A 354 3.03 -4.49 -2.76
C MET A 354 4.16 -3.75 -3.49
N GLN A 355 3.90 -2.50 -3.89
CA GLN A 355 4.85 -1.63 -4.59
C GLN A 355 6.09 -1.32 -3.73
N LYS A 356 7.20 -0.91 -4.36
CA LYS A 356 8.46 -0.66 -3.62
C LYS A 356 8.46 0.74 -3.00
N PHE A 357 8.38 0.82 -1.68
CA PHE A 357 8.40 2.07 -0.89
C PHE A 357 9.72 2.32 -0.14
N TYR A 358 10.75 1.50 -0.39
CA TYR A 358 12.03 1.52 0.32
C TYR A 358 13.22 1.81 -0.60
N GLY A 359 12.97 2.36 -1.79
CA GLY A 359 13.96 2.43 -2.86
C GLY A 359 14.25 1.06 -3.50
N SER A 360 15.13 1.03 -4.50
CA SER A 360 15.47 -0.20 -5.22
C SER A 360 16.23 -1.22 -4.37
N ALA A 361 17.04 -0.72 -3.43
CA ALA A 361 17.88 -1.50 -2.54
C ALA A 361 17.32 -1.62 -1.11
N ASN A 362 16.04 -1.24 -0.89
CA ASN A 362 15.41 -1.23 0.42
C ASN A 362 16.10 -0.34 1.48
N ASP A 363 16.84 0.68 1.04
CA ASP A 363 17.71 1.53 1.86
C ASP A 363 17.19 2.97 2.06
N THR A 364 16.09 3.33 1.39
CA THR A 364 15.51 4.68 1.36
C THR A 364 14.01 4.66 1.61
N PRO A 365 13.61 4.31 2.84
CA PRO A 365 12.21 4.15 3.19
C PRO A 365 11.46 5.47 3.24
N VAL A 366 10.15 5.38 3.00
CA VAL A 366 9.18 6.48 3.17
C VAL A 366 8.17 6.12 4.25
N LEU A 367 7.64 7.13 4.94
CA LEU A 367 6.55 6.98 5.88
C LEU A 367 5.22 7.01 5.13
N ILE A 368 4.44 5.93 5.24
CA ILE A 368 3.16 5.77 4.54
C ILE A 368 2.02 6.34 5.39
N GLU A 369 1.22 7.22 4.78
CA GLU A 369 0.03 7.86 5.34
C GLU A 369 -1.21 7.47 4.53
N GLY A 370 -2.36 7.46 5.19
CA GLY A 370 -3.61 6.87 4.72
C GLY A 370 -3.97 5.61 5.51
N LYS A 371 -5.15 5.05 5.22
CA LYS A 371 -5.61 3.77 5.80
C LYS A 371 -4.93 2.58 5.12
N ALA A 372 -3.61 2.51 5.26
CA ALA A 372 -2.74 1.55 4.58
C ALA A 372 -2.30 0.41 5.52
N TYR A 373 -2.69 -0.81 5.18
CA TYR A 373 -2.43 -2.02 5.96
C TYR A 373 -1.63 -3.05 5.17
N LEU A 374 -0.82 -3.86 5.85
CA LEU A 374 -0.25 -5.08 5.29
C LEU A 374 -1.34 -6.16 5.21
N ARG A 375 -1.32 -6.94 4.14
CA ARG A 375 -2.11 -8.15 4.00
C ARG A 375 -1.21 -9.36 3.75
N PHE A 376 -1.47 -10.41 4.51
CA PHE A 376 -0.89 -11.74 4.34
C PHE A 376 -1.86 -12.76 4.92
N PHE A 377 -1.56 -14.05 4.81
CA PHE A 377 -2.56 -15.09 5.03
C PHE A 377 -2.13 -16.11 6.06
N LYS A 378 -3.02 -16.39 7.01
CA LYS A 378 -2.92 -17.49 7.95
C LYS A 378 -3.44 -18.78 7.32
N LEU A 379 -2.59 -19.78 7.27
CA LEU A 379 -2.93 -21.17 6.97
C LEU A 379 -3.01 -21.94 8.29
N ALA A 380 -4.09 -22.70 8.50
CA ALA A 380 -4.31 -23.41 9.76
C ALA A 380 -5.06 -24.73 9.57
N TYR A 381 -4.70 -25.75 10.36
CA TYR A 381 -5.34 -27.07 10.33
C TYR A 381 -5.10 -27.86 11.63
N LEU A 382 -5.87 -28.93 11.84
CA LEU A 382 -5.62 -29.94 12.88
C LEU A 382 -4.96 -31.16 12.25
N ASP A 383 -3.84 -31.62 12.82
CA ASP A 383 -3.07 -32.77 12.35
C ASP A 383 -3.88 -34.07 12.30
N GLU A 384 -3.43 -34.99 11.44
CA GLU A 384 -3.88 -36.37 11.47
C GLU A 384 -3.25 -37.14 12.64
N PHE A 385 -3.99 -38.10 13.19
CA PHE A 385 -3.48 -39.03 14.18
C PHE A 385 -4.23 -40.36 14.11
N THR A 386 -3.57 -41.43 14.56
CA THR A 386 -4.20 -42.73 14.78
C THR A 386 -4.10 -43.09 16.26
N GLN A 387 -5.23 -43.36 16.91
CA GLN A 387 -5.28 -43.70 18.33
C GLN A 387 -6.34 -44.77 18.60
N THR A 388 -6.10 -45.65 19.57
CA THR A 388 -7.13 -46.56 20.09
C THR A 388 -8.06 -45.81 21.01
N VAL A 389 -9.33 -45.71 20.62
CA VAL A 389 -10.38 -45.07 21.43
C VAL A 389 -10.95 -46.11 22.41
N PRO A 390 -11.13 -45.75 23.70
CA PRO A 390 -11.64 -46.66 24.73
C PRO A 390 -13.17 -46.82 24.64
N PHE A 391 -13.67 -47.20 23.46
CA PHE A 391 -15.04 -47.64 23.29
C PHE A 391 -15.33 -48.88 24.18
N VAL A 392 -16.60 -49.28 24.31
CA VAL A 392 -16.97 -50.55 24.98
C VAL A 392 -16.14 -51.71 24.44
N GLN A 393 -15.93 -51.77 23.12
CA GLN A 393 -14.88 -52.57 22.49
C GLN A 393 -13.80 -51.63 21.91
N PRO A 394 -12.58 -51.57 22.50
CA PRO A 394 -11.54 -50.68 22.03
C PRO A 394 -11.25 -50.86 20.54
N ALA A 395 -11.25 -49.75 19.78
CA ALA A 395 -11.05 -49.78 18.34
C ALA A 395 -10.07 -48.68 17.91
N PRO A 396 -9.21 -48.95 16.90
CA PRO A 396 -8.37 -47.93 16.32
C PRO A 396 -9.23 -46.96 15.48
N VAL A 397 -9.01 -45.67 15.68
CA VAL A 397 -9.59 -44.60 14.89
C VAL A 397 -8.47 -43.79 14.26
N ASN A 398 -8.62 -43.52 12.97
CA ASN A 398 -7.72 -42.66 12.21
C ASN A 398 -8.44 -41.36 11.89
N ILE A 399 -8.13 -40.31 12.63
CA ILE A 399 -8.63 -38.97 12.33
C ILE A 399 -7.70 -38.36 11.29
N ARG A 400 -8.22 -38.16 10.07
CA ARG A 400 -7.50 -37.48 9.00
C ARG A 400 -7.37 -35.98 9.28
N VAL A 401 -6.42 -35.35 8.59
CA VAL A 401 -6.22 -33.89 8.68
C VAL A 401 -7.53 -33.13 8.49
N ILE A 402 -7.80 -32.19 9.40
CA ILE A 402 -8.94 -31.27 9.31
C ILE A 402 -8.42 -29.90 8.90
N THR A 403 -8.64 -29.53 7.65
CA THR A 403 -8.35 -28.18 7.16
C THR A 403 -9.34 -27.19 7.77
N ASN A 404 -8.83 -26.15 8.44
CA ASN A 404 -9.71 -25.13 8.97
C ASN A 404 -10.20 -24.23 7.84
N ARG A 405 -11.53 -24.17 7.66
CA ARG A 405 -12.17 -23.40 6.59
C ARG A 405 -11.73 -21.94 6.63
N PHE A 406 -11.52 -21.38 5.45
CA PHE A 406 -11.34 -19.95 5.32
C PHE A 406 -12.66 -19.21 5.55
N LEU A 407 -12.68 -18.27 6.50
CA LEU A 407 -13.86 -17.46 6.80
C LEU A 407 -13.49 -16.01 7.11
N ARG A 408 -14.33 -15.08 6.66
CA ARG A 408 -14.18 -13.65 6.96
C ARG A 408 -14.27 -13.40 8.47
N LYS A 409 -13.53 -12.41 8.97
CA LYS A 409 -13.43 -12.10 10.41
C LYS A 409 -14.76 -11.68 11.07
N ASP A 410 -15.67 -11.10 10.30
CA ASP A 410 -16.95 -10.54 10.75
C ASP A 410 -18.18 -11.45 10.50
N LYS A 411 -18.06 -12.48 9.65
CA LYS A 411 -19.10 -13.51 9.46
C LYS A 411 -19.05 -14.52 10.62
N ARG A 412 -19.74 -14.21 11.73
CA ARG A 412 -19.87 -15.07 12.92
C ARG A 412 -21.12 -15.96 12.95
N ALA A 413 -21.89 -16.03 11.86
CA ALA A 413 -23.26 -16.55 11.89
C ALA A 413 -23.41 -18.07 12.13
N GLU A 414 -22.33 -18.87 12.14
CA GLU A 414 -22.39 -20.29 12.49
C GLU A 414 -22.03 -20.46 13.99
N THR A 415 -23.02 -20.31 14.87
CA THR A 415 -22.89 -20.14 16.34
C THR A 415 -22.35 -21.34 17.13
N ASN A 416 -21.91 -22.42 16.48
CA ASN A 416 -21.42 -23.65 17.15
C ASN A 416 -20.06 -24.13 16.62
N SER A 417 -19.31 -23.32 15.87
CA SER A 417 -18.00 -23.70 15.33
C SER A 417 -16.85 -23.06 16.09
N TYR A 418 -15.94 -23.89 16.63
CA TYR A 418 -14.68 -23.46 17.25
C TYR A 418 -13.78 -22.61 16.34
N LEU A 419 -14.05 -22.58 15.03
CA LEU A 419 -13.30 -21.78 14.05
C LEU A 419 -13.58 -20.27 14.15
N LEU A 420 -14.75 -19.90 14.68
CA LEU A 420 -15.23 -18.51 14.75
C LEU A 420 -15.31 -17.99 16.18
N GLU A 421 -15.34 -18.89 17.16
CA GLU A 421 -15.35 -18.54 18.58
C GLU A 421 -14.01 -17.93 19.02
N PRO A 422 -14.01 -16.76 19.67
CA PRO A 422 -12.82 -16.23 20.33
C PRO A 422 -12.32 -17.22 21.39
N LEU A 423 -11.10 -17.72 21.21
CA LEU A 423 -10.43 -18.51 22.24
C LEU A 423 -9.73 -17.59 23.25
N ASP A 424 -9.46 -18.09 24.44
CA ASP A 424 -8.67 -17.36 25.45
C ASP A 424 -7.15 -17.36 25.16
N VAL A 425 -6.75 -17.96 24.03
CA VAL A 425 -5.36 -18.14 23.62
C VAL A 425 -4.99 -17.22 22.46
N ASN A 426 -3.87 -16.52 22.61
CA ASN A 426 -3.20 -15.85 21.49
C ASN A 426 -2.52 -16.89 20.59
N LEU A 427 -3.00 -17.06 19.36
CA LEU A 427 -2.44 -18.00 18.39
C LEU A 427 -1.39 -17.33 17.50
N ALA A 428 -0.73 -16.26 17.94
CA ALA A 428 0.21 -15.53 17.11
C ALA A 428 1.20 -14.73 17.98
N PRO A 429 2.36 -14.30 17.43
CA PRO A 429 3.20 -13.30 18.07
C PRO A 429 2.36 -12.09 18.52
N ASN A 430 2.77 -11.40 19.60
CA ASN A 430 1.95 -10.37 20.25
C ASN A 430 1.37 -9.33 19.27
N ILE A 431 2.16 -8.88 18.29
CA ILE A 431 1.73 -7.90 17.28
C ILE A 431 0.58 -8.39 16.38
N PHE A 432 0.37 -9.71 16.34
CA PHE A 432 -0.62 -10.41 15.53
C PHE A 432 -1.73 -11.07 16.34
N SER A 433 -1.78 -10.89 17.66
CA SER A 433 -2.65 -11.66 18.57
C SER A 433 -4.01 -11.97 17.94
N ASP A 434 -4.12 -13.20 17.44
CA ASP A 434 -5.28 -13.72 16.73
C ASP A 434 -5.81 -14.90 17.53
N ALA A 435 -6.99 -14.73 18.12
CA ALA A 435 -7.63 -15.72 18.97
C ALA A 435 -8.42 -16.78 18.20
N LEU A 436 -8.46 -16.70 16.86
CA LEU A 436 -9.30 -17.59 16.03
C LEU A 436 -8.50 -18.70 15.36
N MET A 437 -9.00 -19.94 15.36
CA MET A 437 -8.30 -21.08 14.77
C MET A 437 -8.38 -21.18 13.24
N LYS A 438 -9.25 -20.38 12.62
CA LYS A 438 -9.50 -20.44 11.18
C LYS A 438 -8.31 -19.97 10.34
N SER A 439 -8.23 -20.51 9.14
CA SER A 439 -7.45 -19.86 8.07
C SER A 439 -8.13 -18.53 7.72
N ARG A 440 -7.35 -17.44 7.61
CA ARG A 440 -7.88 -16.09 7.36
C ARG A 440 -6.83 -15.15 6.80
N ALA A 441 -7.26 -14.04 6.19
CA ALA A 441 -6.35 -12.91 5.96
C ALA A 441 -6.06 -12.20 7.28
N ILE A 442 -4.81 -11.79 7.45
CA ILE A 442 -4.37 -10.85 8.48
C ILE A 442 -4.12 -9.52 7.77
N ASP A 443 -4.90 -8.52 8.15
CA ASP A 443 -5.17 -7.32 7.36
C ASP A 443 -5.25 -6.05 8.23
N THR A 444 -4.72 -6.13 9.46
CA THR A 444 -4.86 -5.13 10.53
C THR A 444 -3.57 -4.41 10.88
N LEU A 445 -2.44 -4.88 10.36
CA LEU A 445 -1.12 -4.32 10.67
C LEU A 445 -0.83 -3.14 9.74
N SER A 446 -0.36 -2.01 10.27
CA SER A 446 0.06 -0.85 9.48
C SER A 446 1.13 -1.24 8.44
N ALA A 447 1.07 -0.67 7.23
CA ALA A 447 2.11 -0.82 6.22
C ALA A 447 3.51 -0.42 6.74
N ASN A 448 3.56 0.54 7.67
CA ASN A 448 4.81 1.01 8.28
C ASN A 448 5.46 -0.01 9.22
N ALA A 449 4.77 -1.09 9.62
CA ALA A 449 5.33 -2.11 10.50
C ALA A 449 6.60 -2.77 9.93
N LEU A 450 6.75 -2.83 8.60
CA LEU A 450 7.96 -3.34 7.94
C LEU A 450 9.22 -2.49 8.24
N TRP A 451 9.06 -1.28 8.77
CA TRP A 451 10.18 -0.49 9.26
C TRP A 451 10.85 -1.11 10.50
N GLY A 452 10.08 -1.69 11.42
CA GLY A 452 10.57 -2.39 12.63
C GLY A 452 11.19 -1.52 13.73
N GLU A 453 11.37 -0.23 13.52
CA GLU A 453 12.00 0.64 14.52
C GLU A 453 11.17 1.89 14.71
N LYS A 454 11.28 2.48 15.90
CA LYS A 454 10.68 3.76 16.18
C LYS A 454 11.21 4.81 15.22
N ILE A 455 10.27 5.59 14.69
CA ILE A 455 10.49 6.58 13.66
C ILE A 455 10.41 7.94 14.33
N LYS A 456 11.53 8.63 14.46
CA LYS A 456 11.51 10.03 14.86
C LYS A 456 11.27 10.90 13.64
N CYS A 457 10.25 11.74 13.66
CA CYS A 457 9.91 12.61 12.55
C CYS A 457 9.32 13.93 13.04
N TYR A 458 9.24 14.93 12.16
CA TYR A 458 8.47 16.14 12.43
C TYR A 458 7.00 15.94 12.07
N ASN A 459 6.09 16.30 12.96
CA ASN A 459 4.66 16.37 12.67
C ASN A 459 4.35 17.56 11.74
N GLY A 460 3.07 17.77 11.41
CA GLY A 460 2.72 18.83 10.47
C GLY A 460 2.90 20.27 10.98
N ASP A 461 3.10 20.46 12.29
CA ASP A 461 3.52 21.73 12.91
C ASP A 461 5.04 21.93 12.97
N GLY A 462 5.82 20.93 12.51
CA GLY A 462 7.27 20.94 12.64
C GLY A 462 7.75 20.58 14.05
N GLN A 463 6.89 20.02 14.91
CA GLN A 463 7.31 19.50 16.22
C GLN A 463 7.85 18.08 16.08
N GLU A 464 8.92 17.77 16.81
CA GLU A 464 9.47 16.41 16.85
C GLU A 464 8.48 15.47 17.54
N VAL A 465 8.20 14.33 16.90
CA VAL A 465 7.37 13.25 17.42
C VAL A 465 8.05 11.91 17.17
N GLU A 466 7.81 10.96 18.07
CA GLU A 466 8.25 9.57 17.92
C GLU A 466 7.04 8.70 17.59
N TYR A 467 7.09 8.03 16.44
CA TYR A 467 6.07 7.10 15.97
C TYR A 467 6.60 5.67 16.10
N ASP A 468 5.87 4.80 16.81
CA ASP A 468 6.24 3.39 16.96
C ASP A 468 5.39 2.51 16.02
N PRO A 469 5.93 2.06 14.87
CA PRO A 469 5.19 1.23 13.94
C PRO A 469 4.92 -0.19 14.46
N MET A 470 5.58 -0.61 15.55
CA MET A 470 5.51 -1.95 16.13
C MET A 470 4.65 -2.03 17.39
N GLN A 471 4.09 -0.90 17.84
CA GLN A 471 3.16 -0.86 18.97
C GLN A 471 1.90 -1.71 18.70
N TYR A 472 1.28 -2.27 19.75
CA TYR A 472 -0.01 -2.96 19.64
C TYR A 472 -1.13 -2.18 20.38
N PRO A 473 -2.27 -1.86 19.72
CA PRO A 473 -2.55 -2.06 18.29
C PRO A 473 -1.63 -1.17 17.42
N ALA A 474 -1.30 -1.67 16.22
CA ALA A 474 -0.41 -0.97 15.30
C ALA A 474 -1.01 0.37 14.87
N PRO A 475 -0.33 1.50 15.12
CA PRO A 475 -0.87 2.81 14.79
C PRO A 475 -0.83 3.03 13.27
N ILE A 476 -1.93 3.53 12.71
CA ILE A 476 -2.00 4.03 11.33
C ILE A 476 -1.96 5.55 11.33
N ILE A 477 -1.41 6.14 10.28
CA ILE A 477 -1.39 7.59 10.09
C ILE A 477 -2.49 7.92 9.07
N GLU A 478 -3.73 8.03 9.54
CA GLU A 478 -4.90 8.12 8.64
C GLU A 478 -4.91 9.37 7.76
N LYS A 479 -4.47 10.49 8.31
CA LYS A 479 -4.58 11.80 7.68
C LYS A 479 -3.22 12.24 7.15
N PRO A 480 -3.20 13.05 6.08
CA PRO A 480 -1.96 13.66 5.65
C PRO A 480 -1.39 14.51 6.80
N ALA A 481 -0.09 14.47 7.05
CA ALA A 481 0.57 15.39 7.97
C ALA A 481 0.24 16.85 7.60
N GLN A 482 -0.33 17.62 8.52
CA GLN A 482 -0.70 19.04 8.34
C GLN A 482 -0.46 19.85 9.62
N PRO A 483 -0.29 21.18 9.51
CA PRO A 483 -0.27 22.04 10.69
C PRO A 483 -1.52 21.87 11.55
N SER A 484 -1.36 21.93 12.87
CA SER A 484 -2.41 21.88 13.89
C SER A 484 -3.60 22.76 13.55
N GLY A 485 -4.81 22.23 13.80
CA GLY A 485 -6.06 22.89 13.48
C GLY A 485 -6.48 22.79 12.00
N SER A 486 -5.66 22.18 11.14
CA SER A 486 -5.95 21.95 9.71
C SER A 486 -6.28 20.48 9.42
N ASP A 487 -6.96 19.79 10.34
CA ASP A 487 -7.38 18.38 10.24
C ASP A 487 -8.47 18.14 9.18
N VAL A 488 -8.21 18.62 7.96
CA VAL A 488 -9.11 18.54 6.83
C VAL A 488 -8.80 17.26 6.06
N ALA A 489 -9.85 16.56 5.63
CA ALA A 489 -9.72 15.37 4.78
C ALA A 489 -8.91 15.68 3.51
N ALA A 490 -8.18 14.69 2.99
CA ALA A 490 -7.35 14.82 1.80
C ALA A 490 -8.13 15.34 0.57
N THR A 491 -9.43 15.04 0.50
CA THR A 491 -10.36 15.50 -0.55
C THR A 491 -10.46 17.02 -0.69
N ARG A 492 -10.14 17.78 0.35
CA ARG A 492 -10.25 19.24 0.36
C ARG A 492 -8.90 19.95 0.21
N PHE A 493 -7.85 19.22 -0.19
CA PHE A 493 -6.59 19.83 -0.58
C PHE A 493 -6.73 20.54 -1.93
N GLY A 494 -7.23 21.77 -1.90
CA GLY A 494 -7.02 22.78 -2.93
C GLY A 494 -6.07 23.83 -2.34
N ARG A 495 -4.98 24.17 -3.04
CA ARG A 495 -4.02 25.15 -2.52
C ARG A 495 -3.89 26.33 -3.46
N ALA A 496 -4.25 27.50 -2.93
CA ALA A 496 -4.08 28.78 -3.57
C ALA A 496 -2.71 29.36 -3.21
N VAL A 497 -1.86 29.54 -4.22
CA VAL A 497 -0.72 30.47 -4.16
C VAL A 497 -1.27 31.90 -4.12
N ASP A 498 -0.58 32.82 -3.43
CA ASP A 498 -0.94 34.24 -3.51
C ASP A 498 -0.49 34.79 -4.87
N PHE A 499 -1.41 34.92 -5.82
CA PHE A 499 -1.10 35.48 -7.15
C PHE A 499 -0.50 36.88 -7.07
N LYS A 500 -0.72 37.64 -5.98
CA LYS A 500 -0.07 38.94 -5.79
C LYS A 500 1.44 38.84 -5.61
N ASN A 501 1.98 37.65 -5.35
CA ASN A 501 3.42 37.39 -5.23
C ASN A 501 4.03 36.80 -6.50
N ALA A 502 3.27 36.63 -7.59
CA ALA A 502 3.80 36.16 -8.88
C ALA A 502 4.82 37.15 -9.45
N SER A 503 6.08 36.75 -9.50
CA SER A 503 7.19 37.45 -10.18
C SER A 503 6.80 37.82 -11.60
N TRP A 504 6.13 36.90 -12.29
CA TRP A 504 5.73 37.05 -13.69
C TRP A 504 4.30 36.55 -13.90
N ASN A 505 3.53 37.24 -14.74
CA ASN A 505 2.14 36.90 -15.04
C ASN A 505 1.95 36.85 -16.55
N TYR A 506 1.45 35.72 -17.04
CA TYR A 506 1.22 35.42 -18.44
C TYR A 506 -0.26 35.21 -18.70
N VAL A 507 -0.77 35.79 -19.79
CA VAL A 507 -2.16 35.60 -20.21
C VAL A 507 -2.34 34.22 -20.83
N SER A 508 -1.39 33.80 -21.68
CA SER A 508 -1.39 32.50 -22.34
C SER A 508 -0.10 31.71 -22.08
N ALA A 509 -0.16 30.40 -22.26
CA ALA A 509 1.02 29.54 -22.26
C ALA A 509 2.01 29.91 -23.40
N GLN A 510 1.52 30.44 -24.53
CA GLN A 510 2.39 30.87 -25.63
C GLN A 510 3.25 32.08 -25.23
N ASP A 511 2.67 33.08 -24.55
CA ASP A 511 3.42 34.24 -24.06
C ASP A 511 4.54 33.81 -23.11
N PHE A 512 4.28 32.79 -22.30
CA PHE A 512 5.28 32.18 -21.42
C PHE A 512 6.39 31.51 -22.24
N MET A 513 6.04 30.70 -23.24
CA MET A 513 7.02 30.00 -24.09
C MET A 513 7.92 30.99 -24.84
N ASP A 514 7.33 32.04 -25.40
CA ASP A 514 8.05 33.06 -26.19
C ASP A 514 9.09 33.81 -25.33
N GLU A 515 8.81 34.05 -24.05
CA GLU A 515 9.73 34.77 -23.16
C GLU A 515 10.70 33.84 -22.41
N ARG A 516 10.21 32.70 -21.90
CA ARG A 516 10.96 31.84 -20.96
C ARG A 516 11.69 30.68 -21.61
N VAL A 517 11.37 30.38 -22.86
CA VAL A 517 12.05 29.36 -23.66
C VAL A 517 12.57 29.98 -24.97
N PRO A 518 13.41 31.03 -24.90
CA PRO A 518 13.88 31.73 -26.09
C PRO A 518 14.86 30.87 -26.90
N GLY A 519 15.10 31.27 -28.15
CA GLY A 519 16.12 30.67 -29.00
C GLY A 519 15.68 29.36 -29.65
N ASP A 520 16.44 28.28 -29.41
CA ASP A 520 16.20 26.96 -30.02
C ASP A 520 15.03 26.19 -29.38
N GLY A 521 14.43 26.73 -28.31
CA GLY A 521 13.29 26.13 -27.62
C GLY A 521 13.66 25.01 -26.63
N ASN A 522 14.95 24.78 -26.36
CA ASN A 522 15.40 23.62 -25.57
C ASN A 522 15.65 23.92 -24.09
N VAL A 523 15.86 25.20 -23.74
CA VAL A 523 16.22 25.63 -22.38
C VAL A 523 15.15 26.54 -21.79
N LEU A 524 14.60 26.13 -20.64
CA LEU A 524 13.64 26.91 -19.86
C LEU A 524 14.34 27.73 -18.78
N TYR A 525 14.14 29.05 -18.80
CA TYR A 525 14.66 29.97 -17.79
C TYR A 525 13.64 30.25 -16.70
N LEU A 526 14.00 29.99 -15.45
CA LEU A 526 13.13 30.10 -14.29
C LEU A 526 13.51 31.30 -13.42
N ASP A 527 12.50 32.08 -13.03
CA ASP A 527 12.69 33.22 -12.13
C ASP A 527 11.49 33.38 -11.16
N GLY A 528 11.58 32.70 -10.03
CA GLY A 528 10.62 32.82 -8.94
C GLY A 528 9.27 32.24 -9.29
N PHE A 529 8.20 32.97 -8.99
CA PHE A 529 6.84 32.50 -9.22
C PHE A 529 6.28 33.04 -10.53
N MET A 530 6.04 32.15 -11.49
CA MET A 530 5.50 32.46 -12.81
C MET A 530 4.08 31.91 -12.90
N TYR A 531 3.11 32.80 -13.10
CA TYR A 531 1.69 32.46 -13.21
C TYR A 531 1.24 32.50 -14.67
N ILE A 532 0.64 31.42 -15.15
CA ILE A 532 0.02 31.31 -16.47
C ILE A 532 -1.50 31.18 -16.26
N MET A 533 -2.27 32.13 -16.78
CA MET A 533 -3.71 32.17 -16.53
C MET A 533 -4.44 30.98 -17.14
N ALA A 534 -4.21 30.69 -18.43
CA ALA A 534 -4.83 29.57 -19.12
C ALA A 534 -4.02 29.11 -20.36
N GLY A 535 -4.30 27.89 -20.80
CA GLY A 535 -3.78 27.29 -22.03
C GLY A 535 -2.88 26.08 -21.74
N ASP A 536 -2.82 25.17 -22.70
CA ASP A 536 -1.95 24.00 -22.60
C ASP A 536 -0.48 24.44 -22.74
N LEU A 537 0.34 24.09 -21.76
CA LEU A 537 1.77 24.34 -21.77
C LEU A 537 2.50 23.15 -22.37
N ASP A 538 3.19 23.35 -23.48
CA ASP A 538 3.95 22.30 -24.15
C ASP A 538 5.46 22.46 -23.88
N LEU A 539 5.96 21.71 -22.89
CA LEU A 539 7.38 21.60 -22.58
C LEU A 539 7.99 20.33 -23.17
N SER A 540 7.33 19.63 -24.10
CA SER A 540 7.82 18.35 -24.63
C SER A 540 9.17 18.44 -25.34
N LYS A 541 9.49 19.61 -25.90
CA LYS A 541 10.76 19.90 -26.56
C LYS A 541 11.82 20.50 -25.63
N VAL A 542 11.41 20.96 -24.44
CA VAL A 542 12.34 21.54 -23.47
C VAL A 542 13.10 20.41 -22.80
N THR A 543 14.41 20.39 -22.99
CA THR A 543 15.29 19.34 -22.46
C THR A 543 15.97 19.75 -21.16
N HIS A 544 16.19 21.06 -20.96
CA HIS A 544 16.89 21.59 -19.80
C HIS A 544 16.18 22.79 -19.18
N PHE A 545 16.39 23.02 -17.89
CA PHE A 545 16.01 24.26 -17.22
C PHE A 545 17.14 24.84 -16.36
N GLN A 546 17.10 26.16 -16.16
CA GLN A 546 18.04 26.89 -15.31
C GLN A 546 17.29 27.87 -14.41
N GLY A 547 17.72 27.97 -13.14
CA GLY A 547 17.14 28.86 -12.14
C GLY A 547 16.19 28.14 -11.17
N LYS A 548 15.52 28.93 -10.34
CA LYS A 548 14.54 28.45 -9.35
C LYS A 548 13.16 28.96 -9.73
N GLY A 549 12.23 28.05 -9.97
CA GLY A 549 10.91 28.39 -10.49
C GLY A 549 9.77 27.59 -9.87
N LEU A 550 8.67 28.29 -9.60
CA LEU A 550 7.34 27.71 -9.49
C LEU A 550 6.53 28.19 -10.69
N ILE A 551 6.14 27.27 -11.57
CA ILE A 551 5.18 27.52 -12.65
C ILE A 551 3.81 27.11 -12.13
N TYR A 552 2.84 28.03 -12.19
CA TYR A 552 1.46 27.75 -11.83
C TYR A 552 0.55 27.99 -13.03
N ILE A 553 -0.22 26.98 -13.41
CA ILE A 553 -1.18 27.03 -14.50
C ILE A 553 -2.59 27.03 -13.92
N GLY A 554 -3.34 28.09 -14.20
CA GLY A 554 -4.72 28.25 -13.72
C GLY A 554 -5.66 27.23 -14.35
N ARG A 555 -5.56 27.01 -15.66
CA ARG A 555 -6.32 26.00 -16.42
C ARG A 555 -5.57 25.56 -17.67
N GLY A 556 -5.44 24.26 -17.88
CA GLY A 556 -4.76 23.69 -19.05
C GLY A 556 -3.82 22.55 -18.66
N ASN A 557 -3.53 21.69 -19.63
CA ASN A 557 -2.65 20.54 -19.46
C ASN A 557 -1.18 20.95 -19.62
N CYS A 558 -0.28 20.13 -19.10
CA CYS A 558 1.16 20.32 -19.29
C CYS A 558 1.78 19.09 -19.96
N LYS A 559 2.32 19.26 -21.17
CA LYS A 559 3.04 18.20 -21.87
C LYS A 559 4.52 18.24 -21.48
N LEU A 560 5.07 17.08 -21.12
CA LEU A 560 6.46 16.94 -20.65
C LEU A 560 7.19 15.85 -21.43
N GLY A 561 8.41 16.17 -21.88
CA GLY A 561 9.40 15.21 -22.35
C GLY A 561 10.41 14.88 -21.26
N SER A 562 11.62 14.46 -21.65
CA SER A 562 12.74 14.42 -20.71
C SER A 562 13.21 15.84 -20.40
N LEU A 563 13.21 16.22 -19.13
CA LEU A 563 13.54 17.56 -18.63
C LEU A 563 14.52 17.48 -17.47
N ARG A 564 15.69 18.09 -17.59
CA ARG A 564 16.79 18.02 -16.61
C ARG A 564 17.29 19.40 -16.19
N ARG A 565 18.01 19.47 -15.07
CA ARG A 565 18.74 20.69 -14.70
C ARG A 565 19.86 20.93 -15.70
N LEU A 566 20.06 22.18 -16.10
CA LEU A 566 21.15 22.56 -16.99
C LEU A 566 22.52 22.40 -16.31
N LYS A 567 22.60 22.74 -15.02
CA LYS A 567 23.85 22.61 -14.24
C LYS A 567 23.94 21.24 -13.58
N VAL A 568 25.12 20.63 -13.66
CA VAL A 568 25.46 19.39 -12.96
C VAL A 568 25.43 19.64 -11.44
N LYS A 569 24.99 18.64 -10.66
CA LYS A 569 24.90 18.71 -9.19
C LYS A 569 26.29 18.95 -8.54
N PRO A 570 26.37 19.71 -7.43
CA PRO A 570 25.28 20.35 -6.70
C PRO A 570 24.82 21.66 -7.39
N THR A 571 23.52 21.81 -7.60
CA THR A 571 22.92 23.03 -8.14
C THR A 571 21.73 23.46 -7.29
N SER A 572 21.47 24.76 -7.25
CA SER A 572 20.28 25.33 -6.64
C SER A 572 19.09 25.39 -7.60
N ASP A 573 19.29 25.01 -8.87
CA ASP A 573 18.23 24.94 -9.87
C ASP A 573 17.12 23.99 -9.38
N SER A 574 15.88 24.48 -9.39
CA SER A 574 14.71 23.71 -8.96
C SER A 574 13.49 24.15 -9.74
N LEU A 575 12.66 23.18 -10.11
CA LEU A 575 11.43 23.41 -10.85
C LEU A 575 10.27 22.74 -10.12
N ARG A 576 9.23 23.53 -9.85
CA ARG A 576 7.91 23.06 -9.45
C ARG A 576 6.90 23.46 -10.54
N ILE A 577 6.05 22.53 -10.95
CA ILE A 577 4.94 22.82 -11.87
C ILE A 577 3.64 22.45 -11.15
N TYR A 578 2.74 23.41 -11.04
CA TYR A 578 1.43 23.26 -10.41
C TYR A 578 0.32 23.49 -11.42
N LEU A 579 -0.57 22.52 -11.57
CA LEU A 579 -1.78 22.59 -12.38
C LEU A 579 -2.98 22.62 -11.43
N ARG A 580 -3.77 23.69 -11.50
CA ARG A 580 -5.00 23.84 -10.70
C ARG A 580 -6.21 23.12 -11.34
N GLN A 581 -6.20 23.00 -12.67
CA GLN A 581 -7.23 22.36 -13.47
C GLN A 581 -6.58 21.83 -14.76
N GLY A 582 -5.93 20.69 -14.67
CA GLY A 582 -5.32 20.00 -15.80
C GLY A 582 -4.50 18.80 -15.38
N ASP A 583 -4.01 18.08 -16.39
CA ASP A 583 -3.22 16.86 -16.25
C ASP A 583 -1.82 17.04 -16.83
N PHE A 584 -0.87 16.26 -16.30
CA PHE A 584 0.43 16.09 -16.95
C PHE A 584 0.31 15.04 -18.05
N ILE A 585 0.93 15.28 -19.19
CA ILE A 585 0.94 14.36 -20.33
C ILE A 585 2.39 14.09 -20.72
N VAL A 586 2.86 12.86 -20.55
CA VAL A 586 4.19 12.46 -20.97
C VAL A 586 4.22 12.33 -22.50
N SER A 587 4.86 13.30 -23.15
CA SER A 587 4.95 13.43 -24.59
C SER A 587 6.43 13.40 -25.00
N SER A 588 6.96 12.20 -25.17
CA SER A 588 8.33 11.93 -25.62
C SER A 588 8.31 10.92 -26.76
N ALA A 589 9.28 10.97 -27.67
CA ALA A 589 9.49 9.88 -28.62
C ALA A 589 10.17 8.67 -27.96
N ASP A 590 10.92 8.91 -26.88
CA ASP A 590 11.66 7.89 -26.15
C ASP A 590 10.76 7.08 -25.20
N ASP A 591 11.06 5.80 -25.04
CA ASP A 591 10.40 4.91 -24.08
C ASP A 591 10.78 5.23 -22.63
N GLU A 592 11.93 5.87 -22.42
CA GLU A 592 12.46 6.26 -21.12
C GLU A 592 12.43 7.79 -20.98
N VAL A 593 11.74 8.28 -19.96
CA VAL A 593 11.54 9.70 -19.73
C VAL A 593 12.07 10.08 -18.34
N PHE A 594 12.92 11.11 -18.30
CA PHE A 594 13.54 11.60 -17.07
C PHE A 594 13.10 13.03 -16.78
N ILE A 595 12.40 13.24 -15.68
CA ILE A 595 11.82 14.53 -15.28
C ILE A 595 12.44 14.96 -13.95
N GLU A 596 13.29 15.98 -13.95
CA GLU A 596 13.87 16.56 -12.72
C GLU A 596 13.06 17.77 -12.22
N ALA A 597 11.78 17.53 -11.90
CA ALA A 597 10.87 18.55 -11.41
C ALA A 597 9.86 17.95 -10.41
N SER A 598 9.32 18.79 -9.54
CA SER A 598 8.15 18.43 -8.73
C SER A 598 6.87 18.81 -9.45
N LEU A 599 5.98 17.84 -9.60
CA LEU A 599 4.76 17.90 -10.37
C LEU A 599 3.56 17.88 -9.43
N THR A 600 2.66 18.84 -9.58
CA THR A 600 1.39 18.88 -8.84
C THR A 600 0.23 19.11 -9.80
N ALA A 601 -0.76 18.22 -9.79
CA ALA A 601 -1.99 18.35 -10.56
C ALA A 601 -3.18 18.04 -9.66
N PHE A 602 -4.00 19.04 -9.36
CA PHE A 602 -5.22 18.88 -8.56
C PHE A 602 -6.40 19.48 -9.31
N TYR A 603 -7.61 19.08 -8.94
CA TYR A 603 -8.85 19.74 -9.28
C TYR A 603 -9.52 20.27 -8.00
N ASP A 604 -9.93 21.54 -8.02
CA ASP A 604 -10.57 22.19 -6.86
C ASP A 604 -11.92 21.55 -6.47
N ASP A 605 -12.56 20.86 -7.42
CA ASP A 605 -13.72 20.02 -7.19
C ASP A 605 -13.38 18.66 -7.80
N PRO A 606 -13.29 17.57 -7.00
CA PRO A 606 -13.04 16.24 -7.53
C PRO A 606 -14.26 15.85 -8.35
N GLN A 607 -14.28 16.25 -9.63
CA GLN A 607 -15.30 15.77 -10.55
C GLN A 607 -15.14 14.27 -10.59
N GLY A 608 -16.20 13.52 -10.29
CA GLY A 608 -16.30 12.09 -10.55
C GLY A 608 -16.29 11.77 -12.05
N SER A 609 -15.50 12.51 -12.82
CA SER A 609 -15.30 12.36 -14.24
C SER A 609 -14.57 11.06 -14.49
N SER A 610 -15.12 10.22 -15.36
CA SER A 610 -14.44 9.04 -15.88
C SER A 610 -13.39 9.39 -16.95
N ASP A 611 -13.28 10.66 -17.35
CA ASP A 611 -12.29 11.13 -18.32
C ASP A 611 -10.92 11.30 -17.64
N PRO A 612 -9.88 10.53 -18.01
CA PRO A 612 -8.55 10.65 -17.42
C PRO A 612 -7.90 12.02 -17.67
N LEU A 613 -8.36 12.80 -18.67
CA LEU A 613 -7.89 14.16 -18.96
C LEU A 613 -8.61 15.26 -18.15
N GLN A 614 -9.36 14.89 -17.11
CA GLN A 614 -10.03 15.83 -16.22
C GLN A 614 -10.02 15.37 -14.75
N GLN A 615 -8.91 14.79 -14.32
CA GLN A 615 -8.81 14.19 -12.99
C GLN A 615 -7.70 14.77 -12.11
N GLY A 616 -6.77 15.55 -12.68
CA GLY A 616 -5.59 16.00 -11.93
C GLY A 616 -4.59 14.86 -11.78
N SER A 617 -4.16 14.32 -12.91
CA SER A 617 -3.41 13.09 -13.05
C SER A 617 -2.12 13.29 -13.83
N ILE A 618 -1.40 12.19 -14.03
CA ILE A 618 -0.30 12.09 -14.99
C ILE A 618 -0.59 10.96 -15.97
N ILE A 619 -0.56 11.28 -17.25
CA ILE A 619 -0.80 10.37 -18.37
C ILE A 619 0.55 9.95 -18.93
N PHE A 620 0.83 8.66 -18.90
CA PHE A 620 2.14 8.13 -19.25
C PHE A 620 2.29 7.81 -20.73
N ASN A 621 1.23 7.70 -21.53
CA ASN A 621 1.31 7.43 -22.97
C ASN A 621 2.16 6.20 -23.33
N ASN A 622 1.95 5.08 -22.62
CA ASN A 622 2.64 3.81 -22.87
C ASN A 622 4.18 3.88 -22.79
N ARG A 623 4.74 4.68 -21.88
CA ARG A 623 6.20 4.70 -21.66
C ARG A 623 6.62 3.51 -20.81
N LYS A 624 7.81 2.96 -21.08
CA LYS A 624 8.38 1.86 -20.31
C LYS A 624 9.00 2.33 -19.00
N LEU A 625 9.58 3.53 -18.99
CA LEU A 625 10.16 4.10 -17.78
C LEU A 625 9.82 5.58 -17.70
N VAL A 626 9.22 6.01 -16.60
CA VAL A 626 9.10 7.42 -16.25
C VAL A 626 9.75 7.63 -14.90
N LYS A 627 10.88 8.33 -14.89
CA LYS A 627 11.63 8.65 -13.68
C LYS A 627 11.44 10.12 -13.32
N ILE A 628 10.82 10.36 -12.16
CA ILE A 628 10.64 11.70 -11.59
C ILE A 628 11.65 11.87 -10.46
N TYR A 629 12.57 12.82 -10.62
CA TYR A 629 13.45 13.29 -9.56
C TYR A 629 12.86 14.58 -8.99
N GLY A 630 12.05 14.44 -7.94
CA GLY A 630 11.15 15.45 -7.41
C GLY A 630 9.96 14.78 -6.73
N ASN A 631 8.86 15.52 -6.63
CA ASN A 631 7.62 15.06 -5.98
C ASN A 631 6.54 14.84 -7.03
N LEU A 632 5.65 13.87 -6.80
CA LEU A 632 4.44 13.70 -7.60
C LEU A 632 3.22 13.84 -6.71
N LEU A 633 2.39 14.85 -6.99
CA LEU A 633 1.19 15.16 -6.23
C LEU A 633 0.02 15.23 -7.18
N VAL A 634 -0.87 14.25 -7.11
CA VAL A 634 -1.98 14.10 -8.05
C VAL A 634 -3.27 13.76 -7.31
N ASP A 635 -4.38 14.15 -7.91
CA ASP A 635 -5.69 13.70 -7.46
C ASP A 635 -5.92 12.25 -7.86
N SER A 636 -5.48 11.83 -9.06
CA SER A 636 -5.64 10.46 -9.57
C SER A 636 -4.32 9.91 -10.12
N LEU A 637 -4.03 8.64 -9.85
CA LEU A 637 -2.88 7.92 -10.41
C LEU A 637 -3.31 6.56 -10.94
N ASP A 638 -3.17 6.36 -12.26
CA ASP A 638 -3.41 5.10 -12.97
C ASP A 638 -2.13 4.69 -13.72
N LEU A 639 -1.62 3.51 -13.39
CA LEU A 639 -0.40 2.93 -13.94
C LEU A 639 -0.70 1.83 -14.97
N GLU A 640 -1.93 1.31 -15.00
CA GLU A 640 -2.34 0.25 -15.91
C GLU A 640 -2.66 0.77 -17.31
N THR A 641 -2.36 -0.05 -18.31
CA THR A 641 -2.53 0.32 -19.71
C THR A 641 -4.01 0.24 -20.11
N SER A 642 -4.79 1.29 -19.88
CA SER A 642 -6.14 1.44 -20.45
C SER A 642 -6.12 2.52 -21.52
N GLY A 643 -6.32 2.15 -22.80
CA GLY A 643 -6.44 3.16 -23.87
C GLY A 643 -5.22 4.08 -24.05
N ALA A 644 -4.02 3.60 -23.75
CA ALA A 644 -2.74 4.33 -23.75
C ALA A 644 -2.53 5.37 -22.64
N SER A 645 -3.40 5.48 -21.63
CA SER A 645 -3.20 6.44 -20.53
C SER A 645 -2.08 6.05 -19.55
N GLY A 646 -1.91 4.75 -19.28
CA GLY A 646 -0.93 4.23 -18.32
C GLY A 646 0.46 3.94 -18.90
N LEU A 647 1.27 3.24 -18.10
CA LEU A 647 2.61 2.78 -18.51
C LEU A 647 2.50 1.64 -19.54
N ALA A 648 3.59 1.39 -20.29
CA ALA A 648 3.70 0.21 -21.14
C ALA A 648 3.58 -1.09 -20.33
N ASP A 649 3.37 -2.23 -20.99
CA ASP A 649 3.52 -3.53 -20.33
C ASP A 649 4.95 -3.69 -19.80
N GLY A 650 5.08 -4.17 -18.57
CA GLY A 650 6.34 -4.21 -17.82
C GLY A 650 6.91 -2.83 -17.43
N GLY A 651 6.17 -1.74 -17.64
CA GLY A 651 6.66 -0.39 -17.38
C GLY A 651 6.78 -0.01 -15.90
N LEU A 652 7.60 1.00 -15.62
CA LEU A 652 7.93 1.46 -14.27
C LEU A 652 7.81 2.99 -14.12
N LEU A 653 7.07 3.43 -13.11
CA LEU A 653 7.16 4.77 -12.53
C LEU A 653 8.17 4.74 -11.38
N TYR A 654 9.24 5.52 -11.51
CA TYR A 654 10.26 5.67 -10.48
C TYR A 654 10.27 7.11 -9.93
N ILE A 655 9.83 7.30 -8.70
CA ILE A 655 9.87 8.58 -8.00
C ILE A 655 11.06 8.59 -7.03
N VAL A 656 11.94 9.57 -7.19
CA VAL A 656 13.06 9.84 -6.29
C VAL A 656 12.83 11.21 -5.68
N HIS A 657 12.61 11.24 -4.38
CA HIS A 657 12.36 12.46 -3.66
C HIS A 657 13.60 13.37 -3.67
N ASP A 658 13.45 14.61 -4.10
CA ASP A 658 14.57 15.54 -4.18
C ASP A 658 14.83 16.27 -2.83
N PRO A 659 16.00 16.07 -2.19
CA PRO A 659 16.40 16.81 -0.99
C PRO A 659 16.29 18.34 -1.15
N GLY A 660 16.67 18.88 -2.31
CA GLY A 660 16.66 20.33 -2.54
C GLY A 660 15.27 20.96 -2.50
N ILE A 661 14.23 20.16 -2.80
CA ILE A 661 12.83 20.58 -2.78
C ILE A 661 12.20 20.29 -1.42
N TYR A 662 12.50 19.13 -0.81
CA TYR A 662 12.00 18.72 0.50
C TYR A 662 12.35 19.70 1.62
N ASN A 663 13.62 20.11 1.70
CA ASN A 663 14.06 21.09 2.69
C ASN A 663 15.35 21.77 2.22
N ALA A 664 15.28 23.04 1.81
CA ALA A 664 16.48 23.72 1.32
C ALA A 664 17.53 24.02 2.41
N ALA A 665 17.24 23.89 3.71
CA ALA A 665 18.31 23.91 4.73
C ALA A 665 19.29 22.72 4.58
N ALA A 666 19.02 21.79 3.66
CA ALA A 666 19.94 20.77 3.20
C ALA A 666 21.32 21.34 2.92
N THR A 667 22.30 20.68 3.51
CA THR A 667 23.69 20.79 3.08
C THR A 667 23.96 19.63 2.15
N LEU A 668 24.05 19.89 0.85
CA LEU A 668 24.42 18.88 -0.15
C LEU A 668 25.91 19.05 -0.45
N ASP A 669 26.70 18.01 -0.19
CA ASP A 669 28.16 18.01 -0.41
C ASP A 669 28.86 19.23 0.22
N GLY A 670 28.48 19.59 1.45
CA GLY A 670 29.02 20.74 2.18
C GLY A 670 28.46 22.11 1.74
N THR A 671 27.64 22.15 0.70
CA THR A 671 27.03 23.39 0.20
C THR A 671 25.62 23.57 0.76
N LYS A 672 25.40 24.67 1.49
CA LYS A 672 24.06 25.06 1.97
C LYS A 672 23.26 25.66 0.81
N LEU A 673 22.07 25.12 0.55
CA LEU A 673 21.15 25.68 -0.42
C LEU A 673 20.21 26.67 0.30
N ASP A 674 19.80 27.75 -0.36
CA ASP A 674 18.84 28.70 0.22
C ASP A 674 17.44 28.42 -0.34
N PRO A 675 16.38 28.28 0.50
CA PRO A 675 15.00 28.14 0.02
C PRO A 675 14.46 29.37 -0.71
N TYR A 676 15.02 30.55 -0.43
CA TYR A 676 14.51 31.79 -0.98
C TYR A 676 15.02 32.02 -2.40
N HIS A 677 14.15 32.57 -3.23
CA HIS A 677 14.48 33.14 -4.52
C HIS A 677 14.14 34.63 -4.53
N ILE A 678 15.03 35.43 -5.09
CA ILE A 678 14.84 36.87 -5.26
C ILE A 678 14.65 37.14 -6.75
N SER A 679 13.42 37.45 -7.14
CA SER A 679 13.10 37.94 -8.48
C SER A 679 13.21 39.46 -8.51
N ILE A 680 13.91 39.97 -9.51
CA ILE A 680 14.06 41.40 -9.74
C ILE A 680 13.24 41.73 -10.98
N GLY A 681 12.17 42.50 -10.77
CA GLY A 681 11.27 42.90 -11.84
C GLY A 681 11.89 43.92 -12.80
N PRO A 682 11.21 44.19 -13.92
CA PRO A 682 11.64 45.21 -14.87
C PRO A 682 11.73 46.59 -14.22
N VAL A 683 12.64 47.41 -14.73
CA VAL A 683 12.94 48.74 -14.18
C VAL A 683 11.72 49.66 -14.36
N LYS A 684 11.20 50.20 -13.25
CA LYS A 684 10.36 51.41 -13.31
C LYS A 684 11.31 52.59 -13.29
N THR A 685 11.85 52.94 -14.46
CA THR A 685 12.91 53.92 -14.49
C THR A 685 12.36 55.33 -14.35
N SER A 686 12.38 55.84 -13.13
CA SER A 686 12.51 57.28 -12.89
C SER A 686 13.98 57.66 -13.04
N PHE A 687 14.44 57.85 -14.29
CA PHE A 687 15.73 58.49 -14.52
C PHE A 687 15.62 59.96 -14.10
N ALA A 688 16.10 60.29 -12.91
CA ALA A 688 16.40 61.66 -12.55
C ALA A 688 17.90 61.89 -12.79
N TYR A 689 18.25 62.51 -13.91
CA TYR A 689 19.57 63.08 -14.12
C TYR A 689 19.57 64.50 -13.57
N ARG A 690 20.23 64.72 -12.42
CA ARG A 690 20.61 66.08 -12.00
C ARG A 690 22.02 66.36 -12.51
N ALA A 691 22.12 67.26 -13.49
CA ALA A 691 23.37 67.86 -13.92
C ALA A 691 23.37 69.33 -13.47
N GLY A 692 24.05 69.62 -12.36
CA GLY A 692 24.15 70.95 -11.76
C GLY A 692 22.92 71.35 -10.93
N GLY A 693 23.09 71.46 -9.61
CA GLY A 693 22.11 72.11 -8.72
C GLY A 693 22.32 71.78 -7.25
N GLU A 694 22.59 72.83 -6.45
CA GLU A 694 22.80 72.81 -5.00
C GLU A 694 21.69 72.06 -4.23
N GLU A 695 22.05 71.46 -3.10
CA GLU A 695 21.11 70.81 -2.17
C GLU A 695 20.14 71.85 -1.57
N SER A 696 18.84 71.61 -1.72
CA SER A 696 17.78 72.25 -0.93
C SER A 696 16.97 71.19 -0.22
#